data_AF-A0AB34HYD9-F1
#
_entry.id   AF-A0AB34HYD9-F1
#
_cell.length_a   1.000
_cell.length_b   1.000
_cell.length_c   1.000
_cell.angle_alpha   90.00
_cell.angle_beta   90.00
_cell.angle_gamma   90.00
#
_symmetry.space_group_name_H-M   'P 1'
#
loop_
_entity.id
_entity.type
_entity.pdbx_description
1 polymer ?
#
loop_
_entity_poly.entity_id
_entity_poly.type
_entity_poly.pdbx_seq_one_letter_code
_entity_poly.pdbx_strand_id
1 'polypeptide(L)'
;MGFLCNLQTEQHFADVVLSEEFLNLGIEQVCSLISSDKLTISSEEKVFEAVIAWVNHDKDVRQEFMARLMEHVRLPLLPREYLVQRVEEEALVKNSSACKDYLIEAMKYHLLPTEQRILMKSVRTRLRTPMNLPKLMVVVGGQAPKAIRSVECYDFKEERWHQVAELPSRRCRAGMVYMAGLVFAVGGFNGSLRVRTVDSYDPVKDQWTSVANMRDRRSTLGAAVLNGLLYAVGGFDGSTGNFLLSFLHCWLSSVEAYNIKSNEWFHVAPMNTRRSSVGVAVVGGLLYAVGGYDGASRQCLSTVECYSATANEWTYIAEMSTRRSGAGVGVLNNLLYAVGGHDGPLVRKSVEVYDPATNTWRQVADMNMCRRNAGVCAVNGLLYVVGGDDGSCNLASVEYYNPTTDKWTVVSSCMSTGRSYAANGRAASAPFARVTRCRQLRRPITAPGRRGGGPRKPITAGGTARAAEPSEAREETAADTAVCRIIRLSAEICKMATNESISIFSSASLAVEYVDSLLPENPLQEPFKNAWNYMLNNYTKFQIATWGSLIVHEVLYFLFCLPGFLFQFIPYMKKYKIQKDKPETWENQWKCFKVLLFNHFCIQLPLICGTYYFTEYFNIPYDWETMPRWYMLLARCFGCAVIEDTWHYFLHRLLHHKRIYKHIHKIHHEFQAPFGMEAEYAHPLETLILGTGFFIGIMLLCDHVILLWAWVTIRLIETVDVHSGYDIPLNPLNLIPFYAGSRHHDFHHMNFIGNYASTFTWWDRLFGTDSQFTAYVEKMKKVEKKTE
;
A
#
# COMPACT_ATOMS: atom_id res chain seq x y z
N MET A 1 -49.82 32.67 7.56
CA MET A 1 -49.47 31.25 7.33
C MET A 1 -48.74 30.96 6.00
N GLY A 2 -48.33 31.96 5.19
CA GLY A 2 -47.77 31.70 3.84
C GLY A 2 -46.25 31.44 3.73
N PHE A 3 -45.43 31.87 4.70
CA PHE A 3 -43.96 31.79 4.58
C PHE A 3 -43.35 30.42 4.94
N LEU A 4 -44.04 29.61 5.75
CA LEU A 4 -43.60 28.25 6.12
C LEU A 4 -43.90 27.21 5.03
N CYS A 5 -44.93 27.43 4.21
CA CYS A 5 -45.36 26.50 3.16
C CYS A 5 -44.34 26.45 2.01
N ASN A 6 -43.90 27.60 1.50
CA ASN A 6 -42.97 27.67 0.36
C ASN A 6 -41.62 26.98 0.65
N LEU A 7 -41.10 27.07 1.87
CA LEU A 7 -39.81 26.46 2.20
C LEU A 7 -39.88 24.92 2.19
N GLN A 8 -40.98 24.33 2.66
CA GLN A 8 -41.20 22.88 2.60
C GLN A 8 -41.43 22.41 1.15
N THR A 9 -42.17 23.19 0.36
CA THR A 9 -42.42 22.92 -1.06
C THR A 9 -41.14 22.95 -1.88
N GLU A 10 -40.24 23.91 -1.61
CA GLU A 10 -38.93 24.00 -2.26
C GLU A 10 -38.00 22.83 -1.90
N GLN A 11 -38.10 22.29 -0.69
CA GLN A 11 -37.28 21.17 -0.19
C GLN A 11 -37.73 19.80 -0.72
N HIS A 12 -39.04 19.60 -0.88
CA HIS A 12 -39.64 18.34 -1.32
C HIS A 12 -40.24 18.43 -2.73
N PHE A 13 -39.68 19.31 -3.58
CA PHE A 13 -40.24 19.62 -4.90
C PHE A 13 -40.53 18.37 -5.75
N ALA A 14 -39.63 17.39 -5.77
CA ALA A 14 -39.81 16.16 -6.54
C ALA A 14 -41.03 15.34 -6.10
N ASP A 15 -41.37 15.35 -4.82
CA ASP A 15 -42.54 14.65 -4.26
C ASP A 15 -43.81 15.49 -4.45
N VAL A 16 -43.71 16.81 -4.27
CA VAL A 16 -44.83 17.75 -4.41
C VAL A 16 -45.37 17.77 -5.83
N VAL A 17 -44.50 17.75 -6.84
CA VAL A 17 -44.91 17.80 -8.26
C VAL A 17 -45.77 16.59 -8.65
N LEU A 18 -45.65 15.47 -7.95
CA LEU A 18 -46.46 14.27 -8.17
C LEU A 18 -47.85 14.35 -7.51
N SER A 19 -48.09 15.34 -6.65
CA SER A 19 -49.36 15.50 -5.94
C SER A 19 -50.41 16.23 -6.78
N GLU A 20 -51.69 15.90 -6.55
CA GLU A 20 -52.81 16.63 -7.16
C GLU A 20 -52.86 18.11 -6.70
N GLU A 21 -52.33 18.42 -5.53
CA GLU A 21 -52.25 19.79 -5.01
C GLU A 21 -51.41 20.69 -5.92
N PHE A 22 -50.31 20.17 -6.48
CA PHE A 22 -49.47 20.91 -7.42
C PHE A 22 -50.19 21.21 -8.74
N LEU A 23 -50.96 20.25 -9.27
CA LEU A 23 -51.71 20.43 -10.52
C LEU A 23 -52.83 21.48 -10.40
N ASN A 24 -53.30 21.73 -9.19
CA ASN A 24 -54.32 22.74 -8.86
C ASN A 24 -53.74 24.14 -8.57
N LEU A 25 -52.42 24.32 -8.56
CA LEU A 25 -51.80 25.64 -8.35
C LEU A 25 -52.07 26.58 -9.52
N GLY A 26 -52.24 27.87 -9.22
CA GLY A 26 -52.34 28.92 -10.23
C GLY A 26 -50.98 29.26 -10.87
N ILE A 27 -51.01 29.86 -12.06
CA ILE A 27 -49.79 30.17 -12.83
C ILE A 27 -48.75 30.98 -12.04
N GLU A 28 -49.16 32.01 -11.29
CA GLU A 28 -48.23 32.85 -10.53
C GLU A 28 -47.50 32.04 -9.45
N GLN A 29 -48.18 31.06 -8.85
CA GLN A 29 -47.60 30.19 -7.83
C GLN A 29 -46.61 29.22 -8.47
N VAL A 30 -46.96 28.63 -9.63
CA VAL A 30 -46.06 27.74 -10.36
C VAL A 30 -44.83 28.50 -10.85
N CYS A 31 -44.98 29.65 -11.50
CA CYS A 31 -43.86 30.49 -11.94
C CYS A 31 -42.94 30.90 -10.78
N SER A 32 -43.52 31.32 -9.66
CA SER A 32 -42.77 31.65 -8.44
C SER A 32 -41.97 30.45 -7.91
N LEU A 33 -42.58 29.26 -7.90
CA LEU A 33 -41.93 28.04 -7.45
C LEU A 33 -40.79 27.60 -8.39
N ILE A 34 -41.05 27.49 -9.69
CA ILE A 34 -40.06 27.01 -10.68
C ILE A 34 -38.96 28.03 -10.97
N SER A 35 -39.17 29.32 -10.68
CA SER A 35 -38.12 30.34 -10.80
C SER A 35 -37.14 30.34 -9.63
N SER A 36 -37.52 29.77 -8.48
CA SER A 36 -36.71 29.77 -7.26
C SER A 36 -35.37 29.06 -7.46
N ASP A 37 -34.27 29.76 -7.16
CA ASP A 37 -32.93 29.17 -7.09
C ASP A 37 -32.80 28.12 -5.98
N LYS A 38 -33.77 28.06 -5.05
CA LYS A 38 -33.68 27.29 -3.82
C LYS A 38 -34.33 25.90 -3.91
N LEU A 39 -34.83 25.51 -5.08
CA LEU A 39 -35.41 24.19 -5.31
C LEU A 39 -34.40 23.08 -5.09
N THR A 40 -34.81 22.06 -4.34
CA THR A 40 -34.04 20.83 -4.13
C THR A 40 -34.45 19.80 -5.16
N ILE A 41 -33.66 19.69 -6.24
CA ILE A 41 -33.91 18.80 -7.38
C ILE A 41 -32.64 18.04 -7.74
N SER A 42 -32.79 16.81 -8.23
CA SER A 42 -31.67 15.99 -8.72
C SER A 42 -31.23 16.36 -10.13
N SER A 43 -32.15 16.87 -10.96
CA SER A 43 -31.93 17.32 -12.32
C SER A 43 -33.00 18.34 -12.72
N GLU A 44 -32.68 19.26 -13.63
CA GLU A 44 -33.67 20.16 -14.26
C GLU A 44 -34.72 19.39 -15.08
N GLU A 45 -34.45 18.12 -15.42
CA GLU A 45 -35.44 17.24 -16.08
C GLU A 45 -36.74 17.20 -15.28
N LYS A 46 -36.65 17.19 -13.94
CA LYS A 46 -37.81 17.16 -13.07
C LYS A 46 -38.63 18.45 -13.12
N VAL A 47 -37.97 19.59 -13.33
CA VAL A 47 -38.66 20.89 -13.49
C VAL A 47 -39.36 20.94 -14.85
N PHE A 48 -38.70 20.44 -15.90
CA PHE A 48 -39.32 20.33 -17.23
C PHE A 48 -40.54 19.40 -17.19
N GLU A 49 -40.40 18.20 -16.64
CA GLU A 49 -41.50 17.24 -16.47
C GLU A 49 -42.66 17.82 -15.64
N ALA A 50 -42.35 18.57 -14.57
CA ALA A 50 -43.36 19.26 -13.76
C ALA A 50 -44.18 20.27 -14.58
N VAL A 51 -43.50 21.09 -15.38
CA VAL A 51 -44.16 22.10 -16.24
C VAL A 51 -45.05 21.41 -17.28
N ILE A 52 -44.56 20.35 -17.93
CA ILE A 52 -45.35 19.60 -18.91
C ILE A 52 -46.57 18.94 -18.26
N ALA A 53 -46.41 18.34 -17.08
CA ALA A 53 -47.52 17.73 -16.34
C ALA A 53 -48.58 18.77 -15.95
N TRP A 54 -48.16 19.94 -15.46
CA TRP A 54 -49.08 21.02 -15.06
C TRP A 54 -49.85 21.60 -16.25
N VAL A 55 -49.20 21.79 -17.40
CA VAL A 55 -49.87 22.27 -18.62
C VAL A 55 -50.83 21.22 -19.16
N ASN A 56 -50.45 19.95 -19.19
CA ASN A 56 -51.30 18.88 -19.72
C ASN A 56 -52.54 18.59 -18.85
N HIS A 57 -52.57 18.99 -17.58
CA HIS A 57 -53.73 18.83 -16.71
C HIS A 57 -54.96 19.62 -17.20
N ASP A 58 -54.74 20.78 -17.82
CA ASP A 58 -55.78 21.61 -18.46
C ASP A 58 -55.21 22.26 -19.72
N LYS A 59 -55.02 21.43 -20.74
CA LYS A 59 -54.24 21.77 -21.93
C LYS A 59 -54.83 22.93 -22.72
N ASP A 60 -56.16 23.00 -22.84
CA ASP A 60 -56.84 23.96 -23.70
C ASP A 60 -56.59 25.39 -23.24
N VAL A 61 -56.59 25.62 -21.92
CA VAL A 61 -56.34 26.92 -21.30
C VAL A 61 -54.85 27.15 -21.03
N ARG A 62 -54.13 26.14 -20.51
CA ARG A 62 -52.78 26.36 -19.97
C ARG A 62 -51.68 26.41 -21.03
N GLN A 63 -51.93 25.92 -22.24
CA GLN A 63 -50.94 25.93 -23.33
C GLN A 63 -50.45 27.35 -23.68
N GLU A 64 -51.29 28.38 -23.52
CA GLU A 64 -50.92 29.78 -23.79
C GLU A 64 -49.80 30.27 -22.86
N PHE A 65 -49.67 29.68 -21.67
CA PHE A 65 -48.69 30.05 -20.66
C PHE A 65 -47.35 29.32 -20.80
N MET A 66 -47.24 28.40 -21.76
CA MET A 66 -46.07 27.55 -21.94
C MET A 66 -44.77 28.34 -22.09
N ALA A 67 -44.77 29.40 -22.89
CA ALA A 67 -43.59 30.26 -23.10
C ALA A 67 -43.12 30.90 -21.78
N ARG A 68 -44.06 31.38 -20.98
CA ARG A 68 -43.79 32.07 -19.71
C ARG A 68 -43.26 31.12 -18.64
N LEU A 69 -43.74 29.87 -18.61
CA LEU A 69 -43.20 28.83 -17.74
C LEU A 69 -41.80 28.38 -18.17
N MET A 70 -41.57 28.23 -19.48
CA MET A 70 -40.31 27.75 -20.04
C MET A 70 -39.14 28.71 -19.81
N GLU A 71 -39.41 30.01 -19.64
CA GLU A 71 -38.40 31.01 -19.26
C GLU A 71 -37.68 30.66 -17.93
N HIS A 72 -38.34 29.92 -17.04
CA HIS A 72 -37.82 29.54 -15.74
C HIS A 72 -37.23 28.12 -15.69
N VAL A 73 -37.34 27.36 -16.78
CA VAL A 73 -36.71 26.03 -16.92
C VAL A 73 -35.30 26.20 -17.46
N ARG A 74 -34.31 25.62 -16.78
CA ARG A 74 -32.89 25.81 -17.13
C ARG A 74 -32.42 24.79 -18.17
N LEU A 75 -33.01 24.86 -19.37
CA LEU A 75 -32.70 23.96 -20.49
C LEU A 75 -31.20 23.81 -20.80
N PRO A 76 -30.34 24.86 -20.72
CA PRO A 76 -28.89 24.71 -20.94
C PRO A 76 -28.17 23.76 -19.97
N LEU A 77 -28.82 23.40 -18.86
CA LEU A 77 -28.28 22.49 -17.84
C LEU A 77 -28.79 21.05 -18.01
N LEU A 78 -29.66 20.79 -19.00
CA LEU A 78 -30.12 19.45 -19.34
C LEU A 78 -29.08 18.71 -20.21
N PRO A 79 -29.03 17.36 -20.15
CA PRO A 79 -28.20 16.60 -21.08
C PRO A 79 -28.61 16.82 -22.54
N ARG A 80 -27.63 16.85 -23.46
CA ARG A 80 -27.87 17.00 -24.91
C ARG A 80 -28.82 15.92 -25.44
N GLU A 81 -28.66 14.68 -24.96
CA GLU A 81 -29.55 13.57 -25.36
C GLU A 81 -31.01 13.87 -24.98
N TYR A 82 -31.25 14.40 -23.77
CA TYR A 82 -32.59 14.72 -23.29
C TYR A 82 -33.22 15.89 -24.05
N LEU A 83 -32.42 16.90 -24.40
CA LEU A 83 -32.90 18.03 -25.21
C LEU A 83 -33.41 17.57 -26.57
N VAL A 84 -32.68 16.70 -27.27
CA VAL A 84 -33.04 16.23 -28.62
C VAL A 84 -34.14 15.17 -28.57
N GLN A 85 -34.06 14.19 -27.67
CA GLN A 85 -34.99 13.05 -27.67
C GLN A 85 -36.32 13.36 -26.98
N ARG A 86 -36.34 14.34 -26.07
CA ARG A 86 -37.52 14.63 -25.23
C ARG A 86 -38.03 16.04 -25.40
N VAL A 87 -37.19 17.07 -25.23
CA VAL A 87 -37.64 18.48 -25.25
C VAL A 87 -38.01 18.92 -26.66
N GLU A 88 -37.18 18.59 -27.66
CA GLU A 88 -37.43 18.92 -29.07
C GLU A 88 -38.67 18.20 -29.61
N GLU A 89 -38.91 16.95 -29.19
CA GLU A 89 -40.04 16.14 -29.64
C GLU A 89 -41.39 16.54 -29.01
N GLU A 90 -41.39 17.29 -27.91
CA GLU A 90 -42.58 17.66 -27.16
C GLU A 90 -43.48 18.66 -27.95
N ALA A 91 -44.76 18.30 -28.12
CA ALA A 91 -45.68 19.05 -28.97
C ALA A 91 -45.91 20.50 -28.48
N LEU A 92 -45.94 20.70 -27.16
CA LEU A 92 -46.09 22.02 -26.53
C LEU A 92 -44.89 22.94 -26.83
N VAL A 93 -43.69 22.38 -27.02
CA VAL A 93 -42.47 23.12 -27.37
C VAL A 93 -42.44 23.39 -28.88
N LYS A 94 -42.81 22.40 -29.72
CA LYS A 94 -42.87 22.56 -31.19
C LYS A 94 -43.87 23.63 -31.65
N ASN A 95 -44.93 23.84 -30.89
CA ASN A 95 -46.00 24.78 -31.24
C ASN A 95 -45.75 26.22 -30.77
N SER A 96 -44.70 26.48 -29.99
CA SER A 96 -44.37 27.81 -29.46
C SER A 96 -43.02 28.31 -29.99
N SER A 97 -43.02 29.46 -30.67
CA SER A 97 -41.78 30.09 -31.18
C SER A 97 -40.82 30.47 -30.05
N ALA A 98 -41.33 31.06 -28.97
CA ALA A 98 -40.51 31.42 -27.80
C ALA A 98 -39.85 30.20 -27.14
N CYS A 99 -40.53 29.05 -27.07
CA CYS A 99 -39.94 27.83 -26.52
C CYS A 99 -38.82 27.28 -27.41
N LYS A 100 -38.94 27.43 -28.74
CA LYS A 100 -37.86 27.09 -29.68
C LYS A 100 -36.63 27.98 -29.48
N ASP A 101 -36.81 29.27 -29.22
CA ASP A 101 -35.69 30.18 -28.95
C ASP A 101 -34.91 29.75 -27.70
N TYR A 102 -35.61 29.31 -26.65
CA TYR A 102 -34.98 28.77 -25.44
C TYR A 102 -34.24 27.45 -25.70
N LEU A 103 -34.79 26.57 -26.55
CA LEU A 103 -34.12 25.34 -26.97
C LEU A 103 -32.86 25.65 -27.80
N ILE A 104 -32.93 26.61 -28.73
CA ILE A 104 -31.78 27.05 -29.54
C ILE A 104 -30.69 27.63 -28.64
N GLU A 105 -31.02 28.41 -27.61
CA GLU A 105 -30.04 28.89 -26.62
C GLU A 105 -29.35 27.72 -25.91
N ALA A 106 -30.12 26.71 -25.46
CA ALA A 106 -29.56 25.53 -24.82
C ALA A 106 -28.63 24.76 -25.77
N MET A 107 -29.05 24.54 -27.02
CA MET A 107 -28.21 23.88 -28.02
C MET A 107 -26.93 24.68 -28.29
N LYS A 108 -27.02 26.01 -28.42
CA LYS A 108 -25.86 26.90 -28.57
C LYS A 108 -24.91 26.80 -27.38
N TYR A 109 -25.44 26.74 -26.16
CA TYR A 109 -24.66 26.55 -24.94
C TYR A 109 -23.85 25.24 -24.96
N HIS A 110 -24.45 24.14 -25.44
CA HIS A 110 -23.74 22.86 -25.59
C HIS A 110 -22.71 22.85 -26.72
N LEU A 111 -22.94 23.60 -27.80
CA LEU A 111 -22.02 23.73 -28.93
C LEU A 111 -20.76 24.56 -28.58
N LEU A 112 -20.84 25.45 -27.58
CA LEU A 112 -19.70 26.23 -27.13
C LEU A 112 -18.70 25.36 -26.34
N PRO A 113 -17.38 25.55 -26.56
CA PRO A 113 -16.33 25.03 -25.69
C PRO A 113 -16.53 25.49 -24.25
N THR A 114 -16.18 24.66 -23.27
CA THR A 114 -16.42 24.91 -21.83
C THR A 114 -15.89 26.26 -21.36
N GLU A 115 -14.73 26.69 -21.86
CA GLU A 115 -14.11 27.98 -21.56
C GLU A 115 -14.94 29.18 -22.03
N GLN A 116 -15.64 29.04 -23.17
CA GLN A 116 -16.46 30.09 -23.76
C GLN A 116 -17.89 30.12 -23.21
N ARG A 117 -18.35 29.07 -22.51
CA ARG A 117 -19.67 29.04 -21.86
C ARG A 117 -19.83 30.12 -20.79
N ILE A 118 -18.73 30.61 -20.22
CA ILE A 118 -18.69 31.70 -19.25
C ILE A 118 -19.19 33.02 -19.87
N LEU A 119 -19.15 33.16 -21.20
CA LEU A 119 -19.63 34.34 -21.92
C LEU A 119 -21.17 34.35 -22.09
N MET A 120 -21.83 33.19 -22.01
CA MET A 120 -23.29 33.07 -22.01
C MET A 120 -23.84 33.09 -20.59
N LYS A 121 -23.81 34.27 -19.93
CA LYS A 121 -24.39 34.46 -18.60
C LYS A 121 -25.87 34.80 -18.69
N SER A 122 -26.73 33.83 -18.38
CA SER A 122 -28.16 34.05 -18.16
C SER A 122 -28.60 33.33 -16.88
N VAL A 123 -29.78 33.65 -16.35
CA VAL A 123 -30.35 32.94 -15.18
C VAL A 123 -30.51 31.43 -15.47
N ARG A 124 -30.76 31.08 -16.74
CA ARG A 124 -30.93 29.70 -17.22
C ARG A 124 -29.62 28.93 -17.43
N THR A 125 -28.47 29.59 -17.46
CA THR A 125 -27.15 28.93 -17.53
C THR A 125 -26.49 28.76 -16.15
N ARG A 126 -27.15 29.19 -15.06
CA ARG A 126 -26.67 29.06 -13.68
C ARG A 126 -27.33 27.88 -12.97
N LEU A 127 -26.56 27.05 -12.27
CA LEU A 127 -27.09 25.97 -11.42
C LEU A 127 -27.97 26.51 -10.27
N ARG A 128 -29.00 25.75 -9.87
CA ARG A 128 -29.78 26.04 -8.65
C ARG A 128 -28.92 25.86 -7.41
N THR A 129 -29.23 26.64 -6.38
CA THR A 129 -28.57 26.64 -5.07
C THR A 129 -29.62 26.41 -3.97
N PRO A 130 -30.04 25.16 -3.72
CA PRO A 130 -31.06 24.84 -2.73
C PRO A 130 -30.76 25.41 -1.33
N MET A 131 -31.79 25.88 -0.63
CA MET A 131 -31.67 26.36 0.76
C MET A 131 -31.52 25.17 1.72
N ASN A 132 -30.38 25.15 2.42
CA ASN A 132 -30.16 24.47 3.69
C ASN A 132 -30.61 23.01 3.77
N LEU A 133 -30.02 22.15 2.96
CA LEU A 133 -29.56 20.90 3.55
C LEU A 133 -28.21 21.21 4.21
N PRO A 134 -28.03 20.96 5.52
CA PRO A 134 -26.77 21.26 6.19
C PRO A 134 -25.64 20.60 5.39
N LYS A 135 -24.68 21.40 4.94
CA LYS A 135 -23.46 20.85 4.37
C LYS A 135 -22.80 20.09 5.49
N LEU A 136 -22.38 18.87 5.22
CA LEU A 136 -21.70 18.04 6.19
C LEU A 136 -20.29 17.81 5.67
N MET A 137 -19.33 17.86 6.57
CA MET A 137 -17.96 17.48 6.24
C MET A 137 -17.75 16.05 6.73
N VAL A 138 -17.52 15.13 5.80
CA VAL A 138 -17.35 13.70 6.10
C VAL A 138 -15.88 13.34 6.01
N VAL A 139 -15.40 12.66 7.05
CA VAL A 139 -14.02 12.23 7.25
C VAL A 139 -14.01 10.71 7.29
N VAL A 140 -13.42 10.10 6.27
CA VAL A 140 -13.52 8.65 6.03
C VAL A 140 -12.19 7.97 6.36
N GLY A 141 -12.22 7.04 7.32
CA GLY A 141 -11.07 6.20 7.68
C GLY A 141 -9.89 7.01 8.20
N GLY A 142 -8.68 6.61 7.79
CA GLY A 142 -7.42 7.26 8.18
C GLY A 142 -6.54 6.38 9.08
N GLN A 143 -5.46 6.96 9.58
CA GLN A 143 -4.49 6.34 10.45
C GLN A 143 -4.58 6.90 11.87
N ALA A 144 -4.84 6.04 12.86
CA ALA A 144 -4.90 6.42 14.27
C ALA A 144 -4.44 5.28 15.23
N PRO A 145 -3.16 4.87 15.24
CA PRO A 145 -2.10 5.14 14.25
C PRO A 145 -2.12 4.14 13.07
N LYS A 146 -2.83 3.02 13.22
CA LYS A 146 -3.07 2.05 12.14
C LYS A 146 -4.34 2.42 11.36
N ALA A 147 -4.58 1.78 10.22
CA ALA A 147 -5.80 1.99 9.42
C ALA A 147 -7.06 1.75 10.26
N ILE A 148 -8.07 2.63 10.16
CA ILE A 148 -9.34 2.52 10.92
C ILE A 148 -10.54 2.38 9.97
N ARG A 149 -11.71 2.04 10.55
CA ARG A 149 -13.01 1.96 9.85
C ARG A 149 -13.91 3.16 10.13
N SER A 150 -13.60 3.94 11.16
CA SER A 150 -14.41 5.06 11.63
C SER A 150 -14.63 6.10 10.54
N VAL A 151 -15.89 6.53 10.42
CA VAL A 151 -16.32 7.63 9.56
C VAL A 151 -16.97 8.66 10.45
N GLU A 152 -16.41 9.86 10.46
CA GLU A 152 -16.90 10.99 11.26
C GLU A 152 -17.51 12.06 10.36
N CYS A 153 -18.59 12.67 10.81
CA CYS A 153 -19.34 13.68 10.11
C CYS A 153 -19.43 14.92 10.97
N TYR A 154 -18.94 16.06 10.48
CA TYR A 154 -19.04 17.35 11.14
C TYR A 154 -20.25 18.12 10.65
N ASP A 155 -21.13 18.48 11.59
CA ASP A 155 -22.26 19.37 11.33
C ASP A 155 -21.85 20.82 11.65
N PHE A 156 -21.78 21.67 10.62
CA PHE A 156 -21.43 23.08 10.77
C PHE A 156 -22.49 23.90 11.51
N LYS A 157 -23.73 23.42 11.61
CA LYS A 157 -24.81 24.10 12.35
C LYS A 157 -24.75 23.78 13.84
N GLU A 158 -24.48 22.53 14.18
CA GLU A 158 -24.36 22.09 15.58
C GLU A 158 -22.93 22.24 16.14
N GLU A 159 -21.97 22.52 15.26
CA GLU A 159 -20.53 22.58 15.52
C GLU A 159 -19.99 21.32 16.21
N ARG A 160 -20.56 20.16 15.85
CA ARG A 160 -20.30 18.87 16.51
C ARG A 160 -20.01 17.75 15.52
N TRP A 161 -19.22 16.80 15.99
CA TRP A 161 -18.87 15.57 15.29
C TRP A 161 -19.82 14.44 15.64
N HIS A 162 -20.25 13.69 14.62
CA HIS A 162 -21.10 12.53 14.72
C HIS A 162 -20.44 11.33 14.04
N GLN A 163 -20.53 10.15 14.62
CA GLN A 163 -20.12 8.91 13.94
C GLN A 163 -21.27 8.44 13.05
N VAL A 164 -20.94 8.07 11.81
CA VAL A 164 -21.90 7.51 10.83
C VAL A 164 -21.50 6.07 10.51
N ALA A 165 -22.16 5.42 9.54
CA ALA A 165 -21.83 4.05 9.17
C ALA A 165 -20.33 3.88 8.87
N GLU A 166 -19.73 2.92 9.57
CA GLU A 166 -18.31 2.60 9.42
C GLU A 166 -18.03 1.93 8.07
N LEU A 167 -16.79 2.10 7.58
CA LEU A 167 -16.35 1.43 6.36
C LEU A 167 -16.48 -0.10 6.47
N PRO A 168 -16.78 -0.81 5.37
CA PRO A 168 -16.81 -2.28 5.37
C PRO A 168 -15.48 -2.92 5.77
N SER A 169 -14.37 -2.26 5.46
CA SER A 169 -13.01 -2.70 5.79
C SER A 169 -12.15 -1.52 6.27
N ARG A 170 -11.10 -1.81 7.05
CA ARG A 170 -10.14 -0.79 7.51
C ARG A 170 -9.50 -0.13 6.30
N ARG A 171 -9.41 1.20 6.28
CA ARG A 171 -8.86 1.95 5.14
C ARG A 171 -8.20 3.24 5.57
N CYS A 172 -7.01 3.47 5.06
CA CYS A 172 -6.34 4.77 5.06
C CYS A 172 -5.71 5.02 3.69
N ARG A 173 -5.21 6.24 3.45
CA ARG A 173 -4.48 6.59 2.21
C ARG A 173 -5.31 6.40 0.94
N ALA A 174 -6.62 6.49 1.06
CA ALA A 174 -7.57 6.37 -0.03
C ALA A 174 -7.85 7.75 -0.63
N GLY A 175 -8.20 7.78 -1.91
CA GLY A 175 -8.81 8.96 -2.52
C GLY A 175 -10.27 9.05 -2.07
N MET A 176 -10.81 10.26 -1.94
CA MET A 176 -12.23 10.44 -1.69
C MET A 176 -12.81 11.57 -2.51
N VAL A 177 -14.00 11.33 -3.06
CA VAL A 177 -14.74 12.29 -3.85
C VAL A 177 -16.24 12.19 -3.57
N TYR A 178 -16.93 13.28 -3.81
CA TYR A 178 -18.39 13.32 -3.84
C TYR A 178 -18.86 13.40 -5.29
N MET A 179 -19.70 12.44 -5.71
CA MET A 179 -20.22 12.34 -7.07
C MET A 179 -21.65 11.77 -7.04
N ALA A 180 -22.58 12.43 -7.73
CA ALA A 180 -23.95 11.96 -7.92
C ALA A 180 -24.68 11.58 -6.60
N GLY A 181 -24.52 12.38 -5.54
CA GLY A 181 -25.17 12.12 -4.25
C GLY A 181 -24.39 11.20 -3.31
N LEU A 182 -23.34 10.54 -3.79
CA LEU A 182 -22.60 9.51 -3.07
C LEU A 182 -21.16 9.95 -2.76
N VAL A 183 -20.61 9.43 -1.66
CA VAL A 183 -19.20 9.60 -1.30
C VAL A 183 -18.44 8.34 -1.69
N PHE A 184 -17.43 8.45 -2.53
CA PHE A 184 -16.62 7.31 -2.97
C PHE A 184 -15.30 7.26 -2.20
N ALA A 185 -15.00 6.13 -1.57
CA ALA A 185 -13.70 5.81 -0.98
C ALA A 185 -12.92 4.88 -1.93
N VAL A 186 -11.88 5.43 -2.56
CA VAL A 186 -11.19 4.83 -3.70
C VAL A 186 -9.82 4.31 -3.27
N GLY A 187 -9.59 3.00 -3.38
CA GLY A 187 -8.29 2.39 -3.08
C GLY A 187 -7.83 2.56 -1.63
N GLY A 188 -6.53 2.70 -1.41
CA GLY A 188 -5.92 2.92 -0.11
C GLY A 188 -5.18 1.70 0.42
N PHE A 189 -5.07 1.63 1.74
CA PHE A 189 -4.31 0.65 2.49
C PHE A 189 -5.11 0.16 3.69
N ASN A 190 -5.18 -1.16 3.89
CA ASN A 190 -6.02 -1.76 4.93
C ASN A 190 -5.28 -2.06 6.25
N GLY A 191 -4.00 -1.70 6.34
CA GLY A 191 -3.11 -2.05 7.45
C GLY A 191 -2.05 -3.09 7.07
N SER A 192 -2.29 -3.86 6.00
CA SER A 192 -1.35 -4.88 5.51
C SER A 192 -1.06 -4.74 4.01
N LEU A 193 -2.10 -4.57 3.19
CA LEU A 193 -2.01 -4.54 1.74
C LEU A 193 -2.60 -3.25 1.16
N ARG A 194 -2.05 -2.82 0.03
CA ARG A 194 -2.64 -1.80 -0.82
C ARG A 194 -3.77 -2.45 -1.61
N VAL A 195 -4.89 -1.74 -1.72
CA VAL A 195 -6.13 -2.27 -2.28
C VAL A 195 -6.56 -1.52 -3.53
N ARG A 196 -7.31 -2.22 -4.38
CA ARG A 196 -7.99 -1.67 -5.57
C ARG A 196 -9.51 -1.55 -5.38
N THR A 197 -9.99 -1.85 -4.18
CA THR A 197 -11.41 -1.83 -3.84
C THR A 197 -11.93 -0.41 -3.77
N VAL A 198 -13.18 -0.22 -4.18
CA VAL A 198 -13.86 1.08 -4.10
C VAL A 198 -15.22 0.87 -3.44
N ASP A 199 -15.54 1.71 -2.47
CA ASP A 199 -16.83 1.68 -1.77
C ASP A 199 -17.52 3.04 -1.89
N SER A 200 -18.81 3.04 -2.21
CA SER A 200 -19.67 4.22 -2.25
C SER A 200 -20.56 4.28 -1.02
N TYR A 201 -20.60 5.42 -0.36
CA TYR A 201 -21.46 5.71 0.77
C TYR A 201 -22.67 6.55 0.34
N ASP A 202 -23.85 6.07 0.68
CA ASP A 202 -25.13 6.77 0.54
C ASP A 202 -25.46 7.48 1.86
N PRO A 203 -25.32 8.82 1.95
CA PRO A 203 -25.59 9.57 3.17
C PRO A 203 -27.06 9.61 3.58
N VAL A 204 -27.99 9.32 2.66
CA VAL A 204 -29.43 9.28 2.94
C VAL A 204 -29.79 7.98 3.65
N LYS A 205 -29.20 6.87 3.21
CA LYS A 205 -29.42 5.54 3.79
C LYS A 205 -28.46 5.19 4.93
N ASP A 206 -27.39 5.97 5.10
CA ASP A 206 -26.28 5.68 6.02
C ASP A 206 -25.70 4.28 5.76
N GLN A 207 -25.39 3.98 4.50
CA GLN A 207 -24.94 2.65 4.06
C GLN A 207 -23.79 2.73 3.05
N TRP A 208 -22.85 1.79 3.20
CA TRP A 208 -21.75 1.57 2.26
C TRP A 208 -22.10 0.43 1.29
N THR A 209 -21.79 0.63 0.02
CA THR A 209 -21.94 -0.37 -1.05
C THR A 209 -20.63 -0.46 -1.83
N SER A 210 -20.12 -1.67 -2.05
CA SER A 210 -18.93 -1.86 -2.89
C SER A 210 -19.30 -1.71 -4.37
N VAL A 211 -18.47 -0.98 -5.12
CA VAL A 211 -18.62 -0.80 -6.58
C VAL A 211 -17.49 -1.52 -7.31
N ALA A 212 -17.41 -1.40 -8.63
CA ALA A 212 -16.34 -2.04 -9.40
C ALA A 212 -14.95 -1.65 -8.88
N ASN A 213 -14.08 -2.66 -8.77
CA ASN A 213 -12.69 -2.46 -8.38
C ASN A 213 -11.92 -1.76 -9.49
N MET A 214 -10.97 -0.92 -9.10
CA MET A 214 -9.94 -0.38 -10.00
C MET A 214 -9.15 -1.53 -10.66
N ARG A 215 -8.51 -1.22 -11.79
CA ARG A 215 -7.57 -2.10 -12.47
C ARG A 215 -6.33 -2.30 -11.61
N ASP A 216 -5.75 -1.19 -11.13
CA ASP A 216 -4.53 -1.19 -10.34
C ASP A 216 -4.81 -1.04 -8.85
N ARG A 217 -3.91 -1.58 -8.01
CA ARG A 217 -3.90 -1.25 -6.57
C ARG A 217 -3.33 0.15 -6.43
N ARG A 218 -4.00 1.01 -5.65
CA ARG A 218 -3.55 2.40 -5.48
C ARG A 218 -3.69 2.82 -4.03
N SER A 219 -2.59 3.15 -3.39
CA SER A 219 -2.54 3.85 -2.09
C SER A 219 -1.88 5.21 -2.26
N THR A 220 -2.23 6.18 -1.43
CA THR A 220 -1.74 7.57 -1.51
C THR A 220 -1.97 8.23 -2.88
N LEU A 221 -3.03 7.80 -3.57
CA LEU A 221 -3.51 8.39 -4.80
C LEU A 221 -4.29 9.68 -4.54
N GLY A 222 -4.41 10.49 -5.60
CA GLY A 222 -5.43 11.53 -5.68
C GLY A 222 -6.71 10.99 -6.32
N ALA A 223 -7.87 11.47 -5.86
CA ALA A 223 -9.14 11.25 -6.56
C ALA A 223 -9.88 12.56 -6.79
N ALA A 224 -10.45 12.75 -7.99
CA ALA A 224 -11.23 13.93 -8.33
C ALA A 224 -12.33 13.60 -9.34
N VAL A 225 -13.34 14.48 -9.46
CA VAL A 225 -14.44 14.33 -10.41
C VAL A 225 -14.32 15.38 -11.50
N LEU A 226 -14.26 14.95 -12.76
CA LEU A 226 -14.23 15.81 -13.93
C LEU A 226 -15.21 15.28 -14.98
N ASN A 227 -16.10 16.15 -15.49
CA ASN A 227 -17.09 15.81 -16.51
C ASN A 227 -17.95 14.56 -16.18
N GLY A 228 -18.30 14.39 -14.90
CA GLY A 228 -19.11 13.26 -14.43
C GLY A 228 -18.36 11.92 -14.31
N LEU A 229 -17.05 11.91 -14.53
CA LEU A 229 -16.17 10.76 -14.31
C LEU A 229 -15.33 10.96 -13.07
N LEU A 230 -15.10 9.87 -12.32
CA LEU A 230 -14.20 9.85 -11.17
C LEU A 230 -12.82 9.39 -11.65
N TYR A 231 -11.80 10.20 -11.45
CA TYR A 231 -10.41 9.90 -11.81
C TYR A 231 -9.63 9.43 -10.58
N ALA A 232 -8.92 8.33 -10.71
CA ALA A 232 -7.93 7.82 -9.76
C ALA A 232 -6.52 8.06 -10.32
N VAL A 233 -5.80 8.99 -9.69
CA VAL A 233 -4.56 9.56 -10.24
C VAL A 233 -3.36 9.07 -9.44
N GLY A 234 -2.45 8.36 -10.11
CA GLY A 234 -1.18 7.91 -9.54
C GLY A 234 -1.35 6.99 -8.33
N GLY A 235 -0.53 7.22 -7.31
CA GLY A 235 -0.45 6.44 -6.09
C GLY A 235 0.66 5.40 -6.11
N PHE A 236 0.55 4.45 -5.18
CA PHE A 236 1.52 3.41 -4.88
C PHE A 236 0.82 2.06 -4.76
N ASP A 237 1.21 1.08 -5.57
CA ASP A 237 0.54 -0.22 -5.66
C ASP A 237 1.08 -1.25 -4.64
N GLY A 238 2.27 -1.00 -4.09
CA GLY A 238 2.99 -1.91 -3.20
C GLY A 238 3.39 -3.23 -3.84
N SER A 239 3.54 -3.30 -5.16
CA SER A 239 4.05 -4.50 -5.83
C SER A 239 5.49 -4.80 -5.38
N THR A 240 5.66 -5.99 -4.80
CA THR A 240 6.92 -6.68 -4.50
C THR A 240 7.03 -7.90 -5.43
N GLY A 241 7.01 -7.68 -6.75
CA GLY A 241 7.18 -8.73 -7.75
C GLY A 241 8.58 -8.67 -8.36
N ASN A 242 9.39 -9.72 -8.14
CA ASN A 242 10.78 -9.91 -8.59
C ASN A 242 11.75 -8.74 -8.30
N PHE A 243 12.73 -9.04 -7.44
CA PHE A 243 13.63 -8.15 -6.71
C PHE A 243 14.52 -7.18 -7.53
N LEU A 244 14.43 -7.19 -8.86
CA LEU A 244 15.23 -6.34 -9.76
C LEU A 244 14.40 -5.37 -10.60
N LEU A 245 13.08 -5.58 -10.77
CA LEU A 245 12.23 -4.70 -11.60
C LEU A 245 11.11 -4.02 -10.79
N SER A 246 10.77 -4.52 -9.60
CA SER A 246 9.72 -3.94 -8.74
C SER A 246 10.09 -2.59 -8.11
N PHE A 247 11.39 -2.34 -7.85
CA PHE A 247 11.85 -1.12 -7.18
C PHE A 247 11.67 0.17 -8.01
N LEU A 248 11.29 0.07 -9.29
CA LEU A 248 11.02 1.23 -10.15
C LEU A 248 9.56 1.34 -10.61
N HIS A 249 8.73 0.31 -10.39
CA HIS A 249 7.38 0.20 -10.97
C HIS A 249 6.23 0.33 -9.97
N CYS A 250 6.52 0.42 -8.67
CA CYS A 250 5.46 0.50 -7.65
C CYS A 250 4.87 1.91 -7.45
N TRP A 251 5.51 2.94 -8.02
CA TRP A 251 4.97 4.29 -8.13
C TRP A 251 4.26 4.46 -9.46
N LEU A 252 3.00 4.85 -9.40
CA LEU A 252 2.15 4.91 -10.57
C LEU A 252 2.18 6.31 -11.19
N SER A 253 2.45 6.37 -12.49
CA SER A 253 2.03 7.48 -13.34
C SER A 253 0.71 7.19 -14.04
N SER A 254 0.24 5.94 -14.01
CA SER A 254 -1.03 5.55 -14.63
C SER A 254 -2.20 6.26 -13.97
N VAL A 255 -3.22 6.56 -14.78
CA VAL A 255 -4.48 7.17 -14.34
C VAL A 255 -5.61 6.33 -14.92
N GLU A 256 -6.64 6.10 -14.11
CA GLU A 256 -7.84 5.41 -14.55
C GLU A 256 -9.09 6.21 -14.15
N ALA A 257 -10.10 6.15 -15.00
CA ALA A 257 -11.37 6.83 -14.81
C ALA A 257 -12.51 5.82 -14.64
N TYR A 258 -13.44 6.16 -13.76
CA TYR A 258 -14.62 5.39 -13.43
C TYR A 258 -15.88 6.07 -13.98
N ASN A 259 -16.66 5.31 -14.73
CA ASN A 259 -17.98 5.72 -15.19
C ASN A 259 -19.06 5.08 -14.31
N ILE A 260 -19.79 5.91 -13.56
CA ILE A 260 -20.85 5.45 -12.67
C ILE A 260 -22.02 4.78 -13.42
N LYS A 261 -22.29 5.16 -14.68
CA LYS A 261 -23.40 4.62 -15.46
C LYS A 261 -23.15 3.18 -15.90
N SER A 262 -21.91 2.85 -16.29
CA SER A 262 -21.52 1.50 -16.68
C SER A 262 -20.94 0.68 -15.53
N ASN A 263 -20.58 1.30 -14.41
CA ASN A 263 -19.85 0.67 -13.30
C ASN A 263 -18.53 0.03 -13.78
N GLU A 264 -17.77 0.76 -14.60
CA GLU A 264 -16.51 0.27 -15.19
C GLU A 264 -15.37 1.26 -15.04
N TRP A 265 -14.16 0.71 -14.93
CA TRP A 265 -12.89 1.43 -14.93
C TRP A 265 -12.14 1.22 -16.24
N PHE A 266 -11.62 2.33 -16.78
CA PHE A 266 -10.77 2.35 -17.97
C PHE A 266 -9.57 3.28 -17.78
N HIS A 267 -8.46 2.98 -18.45
CA HIS A 267 -7.27 3.83 -18.41
C HIS A 267 -7.43 5.08 -19.28
N VAL A 268 -6.84 6.17 -18.81
CA VAL A 268 -6.63 7.40 -19.60
C VAL A 268 -5.13 7.65 -19.74
N ALA A 269 -4.73 8.75 -20.37
CA ALA A 269 -3.32 9.07 -20.53
C ALA A 269 -2.59 9.11 -19.17
N PRO A 270 -1.41 8.48 -19.05
CA PRO A 270 -0.62 8.53 -17.84
C PRO A 270 0.00 9.93 -17.67
N MET A 271 0.29 10.29 -16.43
CA MET A 271 1.09 11.48 -16.12
C MET A 271 2.52 11.34 -16.66
N ASN A 272 3.18 12.47 -16.87
CA ASN A 272 4.59 12.51 -17.27
C ASN A 272 5.51 12.02 -16.15
N THR A 273 5.18 12.35 -14.90
CA THR A 273 5.92 11.90 -13.71
C THR A 273 5.08 10.93 -12.87
N ARG A 274 5.72 9.94 -12.23
CA ARG A 274 5.07 9.05 -11.25
C ARG A 274 4.82 9.83 -9.96
N ARG A 275 3.61 9.77 -9.41
CA ARG A 275 3.25 10.56 -8.23
C ARG A 275 2.54 9.72 -7.20
N SER A 276 3.23 9.40 -6.10
CA SER A 276 2.61 8.92 -4.86
C SER A 276 2.41 10.07 -3.87
N SER A 277 1.49 9.93 -2.92
CA SER A 277 1.14 11.01 -1.99
C SER A 277 0.80 12.31 -2.72
N VAL A 278 0.11 12.16 -3.85
CA VAL A 278 -0.25 13.25 -4.76
C VAL A 278 -1.59 13.85 -4.34
N GLY A 279 -1.65 15.18 -4.33
CA GLY A 279 -2.92 15.90 -4.18
C GLY A 279 -3.49 16.25 -5.55
N VAL A 280 -4.80 16.16 -5.69
CA VAL A 280 -5.49 16.48 -6.96
C VAL A 280 -6.69 17.35 -6.73
N ALA A 281 -6.99 18.22 -7.70
CA ALA A 281 -8.26 18.93 -7.74
C ALA A 281 -8.59 19.36 -9.18
N VAL A 282 -9.83 19.79 -9.37
CA VAL A 282 -10.36 20.22 -10.67
C VAL A 282 -10.71 21.69 -10.62
N VAL A 283 -10.14 22.47 -11.54
CA VAL A 283 -10.44 23.89 -11.71
C VAL A 283 -10.48 24.23 -13.19
N GLY A 284 -11.41 25.08 -13.63
CA GLY A 284 -11.52 25.48 -15.03
C GLY A 284 -11.80 24.34 -16.02
N GLY A 285 -12.33 23.20 -15.56
CA GLY A 285 -12.53 22.02 -16.41
C GLY A 285 -11.27 21.19 -16.70
N LEU A 286 -10.17 21.49 -16.01
CA LEU A 286 -8.91 20.75 -16.06
C LEU A 286 -8.65 20.07 -14.72
N LEU A 287 -8.01 18.90 -14.76
CA LEU A 287 -7.61 18.14 -13.58
C LEU A 287 -6.13 18.40 -13.29
N TYR A 288 -5.78 18.76 -12.06
CA TYR A 288 -4.41 19.07 -11.68
C TYR A 288 -3.86 18.01 -10.72
N ALA A 289 -2.63 17.57 -10.97
CA ALA A 289 -1.86 16.68 -10.10
C ALA A 289 -0.68 17.47 -9.51
N VAL A 290 -0.76 17.73 -8.20
CA VAL A 290 0.11 18.69 -7.51
C VAL A 290 1.10 17.95 -6.62
N GLY A 291 2.39 18.15 -6.88
CA GLY A 291 3.47 17.61 -6.06
C GLY A 291 3.46 16.08 -5.98
N GLY A 292 3.66 15.56 -4.77
CA GLY A 292 3.81 14.14 -4.50
C GLY A 292 5.28 13.70 -4.41
N TYR A 293 5.50 12.40 -4.54
CA TYR A 293 6.81 11.77 -4.48
C TYR A 293 7.00 10.85 -5.69
N ASP A 294 8.11 11.07 -6.40
CA ASP A 294 8.57 10.23 -7.50
C ASP A 294 9.63 9.25 -6.99
N GLY A 295 9.31 7.96 -7.02
CA GLY A 295 10.25 6.92 -6.61
C GLY A 295 11.41 6.70 -7.57
N ALA A 296 11.29 7.13 -8.84
CA ALA A 296 12.38 6.99 -9.81
C ALA A 296 13.53 7.95 -9.48
N SER A 297 13.23 9.24 -9.28
CA SER A 297 14.21 10.23 -8.82
C SER A 297 14.45 10.21 -7.31
N ARG A 298 13.59 9.53 -6.54
CA ARG A 298 13.55 9.50 -5.07
C ARG A 298 13.35 10.89 -4.44
N GLN A 299 12.60 11.78 -5.10
CA GLN A 299 12.41 13.16 -4.67
C GLN A 299 10.95 13.49 -4.42
N CYS A 300 10.72 14.35 -3.43
CA CYS A 300 9.47 15.09 -3.32
C CYS A 300 9.40 16.12 -4.45
N LEU A 301 8.23 16.32 -5.03
CA LEU A 301 8.04 17.11 -6.25
C LEU A 301 7.53 18.52 -5.95
N SER A 302 8.10 19.51 -6.62
CA SER A 302 7.54 20.87 -6.80
C SER A 302 6.70 20.99 -8.09
N THR A 303 6.92 20.07 -9.03
CA THR A 303 6.25 20.09 -10.34
C THR A 303 4.76 19.82 -10.20
N VAL A 304 3.99 20.41 -11.10
CA VAL A 304 2.54 20.24 -11.19
C VAL A 304 2.16 19.98 -12.64
N GLU A 305 1.25 19.05 -12.86
CA GLU A 305 0.74 18.71 -14.18
C GLU A 305 -0.76 18.97 -14.24
N CYS A 306 -1.25 19.41 -15.39
CA CYS A 306 -2.67 19.55 -15.69
C CYS A 306 -3.08 18.57 -16.81
N TYR A 307 -4.29 18.05 -16.69
CA TYR A 307 -4.88 17.09 -17.62
C TYR A 307 -6.08 17.70 -18.32
N SER A 308 -6.05 17.63 -19.65
CA SER A 308 -7.19 17.97 -20.51
C SER A 308 -7.91 16.69 -20.92
N ALA A 309 -9.15 16.53 -20.45
CA ALA A 309 -9.98 15.38 -20.85
C ALA A 309 -10.33 15.38 -22.34
N THR A 310 -10.30 16.53 -23.01
CA THR A 310 -10.57 16.66 -24.45
C THR A 310 -9.39 16.14 -25.28
N ALA A 311 -8.16 16.48 -24.88
CA ALA A 311 -6.95 16.04 -25.57
C ALA A 311 -6.47 14.66 -25.09
N ASN A 312 -6.93 14.21 -23.91
CA ASN A 312 -6.41 13.05 -23.20
C ASN A 312 -4.88 13.15 -23.03
N GLU A 313 -4.40 14.28 -22.50
CA GLU A 313 -2.98 14.58 -22.37
C GLU A 313 -2.69 15.32 -21.06
N TRP A 314 -1.51 15.06 -20.49
CA TRP A 314 -0.97 15.74 -19.32
C TRP A 314 0.15 16.71 -19.72
N THR A 315 0.08 17.95 -19.27
CA THR A 315 1.09 18.97 -19.54
C THR A 315 1.59 19.60 -18.23
N TYR A 316 2.89 19.91 -18.17
CA TYR A 316 3.46 20.65 -17.03
C TYR A 316 2.97 22.10 -17.02
N ILE A 317 2.72 22.61 -15.82
CA ILE A 317 2.42 24.03 -15.57
C ILE A 317 3.51 24.64 -14.68
N ALA A 318 3.33 25.91 -14.25
CA ALA A 318 4.26 26.54 -13.33
C ALA A 318 4.50 25.68 -12.08
N GLU A 319 5.76 25.54 -11.70
CA GLU A 319 6.14 24.81 -10.49
C GLU A 319 5.77 25.57 -9.23
N MET A 320 5.48 24.83 -8.17
CA MET A 320 5.36 25.39 -6.83
C MET A 320 6.69 25.97 -6.35
N SER A 321 6.62 26.92 -5.43
CA SER A 321 7.79 27.52 -4.79
C SER A 321 8.66 26.52 -4.02
N THR A 322 8.07 25.42 -3.56
CA THR A 322 8.77 24.38 -2.78
C THR A 322 8.24 22.98 -3.09
N ARG A 323 9.04 21.96 -2.76
CA ARG A 323 8.66 20.55 -2.90
C ARG A 323 7.62 20.16 -1.85
N ARG A 324 6.56 19.47 -2.28
CA ARG A 324 5.46 19.05 -1.39
C ARG A 324 4.96 17.65 -1.73
N SER A 325 5.39 16.66 -0.97
CA SER A 325 4.73 15.34 -0.89
C SER A 325 3.62 15.37 0.16
N GLY A 326 2.49 14.69 -0.09
CA GLY A 326 1.38 14.61 0.86
C GLY A 326 0.73 15.97 1.14
N ALA A 327 0.74 16.88 0.17
CA ALA A 327 0.08 18.17 0.28
C ALA A 327 -1.45 17.99 0.28
N GLY A 328 -2.13 18.77 1.12
CA GLY A 328 -3.57 18.94 1.02
C GLY A 328 -3.88 19.84 -0.18
N VAL A 329 -4.72 19.38 -1.11
CA VAL A 329 -5.05 20.14 -2.32
C VAL A 329 -6.56 20.39 -2.38
N GLY A 330 -6.94 21.63 -2.65
CA GLY A 330 -8.33 22.02 -2.73
C GLY A 330 -8.53 23.24 -3.64
N VAL A 331 -9.78 23.49 -4.02
CA VAL A 331 -10.15 24.61 -4.90
C VAL A 331 -11.11 25.53 -4.17
N LEU A 332 -10.79 26.81 -4.16
CA LEU A 332 -11.62 27.86 -3.59
C LEU A 332 -11.58 29.09 -4.50
N ASN A 333 -12.74 29.65 -4.84
CA ASN A 333 -12.86 30.84 -5.70
C ASN A 333 -12.09 30.73 -7.04
N ASN A 334 -12.18 29.56 -7.70
CA ASN A 334 -11.45 29.24 -8.94
C ASN A 334 -9.91 29.27 -8.84
N LEU A 335 -9.38 29.22 -7.62
CA LEU A 335 -7.95 29.12 -7.36
C LEU A 335 -7.63 27.76 -6.75
N LEU A 336 -6.47 27.21 -7.11
CA LEU A 336 -5.99 25.92 -6.63
C LEU A 336 -5.02 26.13 -5.48
N TYR A 337 -5.28 25.53 -4.32
CA TYR A 337 -4.46 25.67 -3.12
C TYR A 337 -3.63 24.42 -2.88
N ALA A 338 -2.34 24.59 -2.62
CA ALA A 338 -1.42 23.57 -2.15
C ALA A 338 -1.05 23.86 -0.69
N VAL A 339 -1.54 23.02 0.22
CA VAL A 339 -1.54 23.25 1.65
C VAL A 339 -0.59 22.27 2.34
N GLY A 340 0.44 22.79 3.00
CA GLY A 340 1.38 21.98 3.78
C GLY A 340 2.16 20.98 2.95
N GLY A 341 2.15 19.71 3.36
CA GLY A 341 2.96 18.64 2.78
C GLY A 341 4.36 18.57 3.41
N HIS A 342 5.25 17.78 2.83
CA HIS A 342 6.60 17.61 3.35
C HIS A 342 7.66 17.43 2.25
N ASP A 343 8.91 17.69 2.62
CA ASP A 343 10.09 17.33 1.85
C ASP A 343 11.06 16.56 2.75
N GLY A 344 11.11 15.23 2.59
CA GLY A 344 11.78 14.35 3.54
C GLY A 344 11.19 14.48 4.95
N PRO A 345 12.00 14.78 5.99
CA PRO A 345 11.51 14.97 7.36
C PRO A 345 10.85 16.34 7.59
N LEU A 346 11.04 17.32 6.70
CA LEU A 346 10.54 18.68 6.90
C LEU A 346 9.06 18.78 6.55
N VAL A 347 8.19 18.83 7.56
CA VAL A 347 6.75 19.07 7.38
C VAL A 347 6.45 20.56 7.33
N ARG A 348 5.60 20.97 6.38
CA ARG A 348 5.31 22.37 6.07
C ARG A 348 3.99 22.81 6.70
N LYS A 349 3.97 24.06 7.14
CA LYS A 349 2.73 24.82 7.42
C LYS A 349 2.40 25.85 6.34
N SER A 350 3.34 26.11 5.43
CA SER A 350 3.16 27.11 4.37
C SER A 350 2.12 26.68 3.35
N VAL A 351 1.46 27.66 2.76
CA VAL A 351 0.39 27.46 1.78
C VAL A 351 0.63 28.35 0.59
N GLU A 352 0.47 27.80 -0.60
CA GLU A 352 0.55 28.54 -1.85
C GLU A 352 -0.70 28.30 -2.69
N VAL A 353 -1.07 29.32 -3.45
CA VAL A 353 -2.26 29.34 -4.30
C VAL A 353 -1.84 29.60 -5.74
N TYR A 354 -2.42 28.82 -6.65
CA TYR A 354 -2.22 28.89 -8.08
C TYR A 354 -3.43 29.53 -8.74
N ASP A 355 -3.14 30.47 -9.63
CA ASP A 355 -4.10 31.07 -10.53
C ASP A 355 -3.94 30.48 -11.94
N PRO A 356 -4.91 29.69 -12.42
CA PRO A 356 -4.88 29.13 -13.77
C PRO A 356 -4.87 30.18 -14.88
N ALA A 357 -5.38 31.39 -14.66
CA ALA A 357 -5.45 32.43 -15.67
C ALA A 357 -4.08 33.06 -15.94
N THR A 358 -3.24 33.19 -14.91
CA THR A 358 -1.89 33.77 -15.03
C THR A 358 -0.79 32.72 -15.05
N ASN A 359 -1.12 31.45 -14.78
CA ASN A 359 -0.16 30.36 -14.61
C ASN A 359 0.93 30.71 -13.59
N THR A 360 0.54 31.25 -12.43
CA THR A 360 1.48 31.64 -11.37
C THR A 360 1.06 31.13 -10.01
N TRP A 361 2.05 30.80 -9.19
CA TRP A 361 1.89 30.50 -7.76
C TRP A 361 2.24 31.72 -6.92
N ARG A 362 1.49 31.93 -5.83
CA ARG A 362 1.82 32.91 -4.79
C ARG A 362 1.59 32.33 -3.40
N GLN A 363 2.44 32.71 -2.45
CA GLN A 363 2.25 32.31 -1.05
C GLN A 363 1.09 33.09 -0.42
N VAL A 364 0.35 32.44 0.48
CA VAL A 364 -0.67 33.04 1.35
C VAL A 364 -0.30 32.79 2.80
N ALA A 365 -1.12 33.24 3.75
CA ALA A 365 -0.85 33.01 5.17
C ALA A 365 -0.57 31.52 5.48
N ASP A 366 0.44 31.29 6.33
CA ASP A 366 0.79 29.97 6.83
C ASP A 366 -0.31 29.44 7.77
N MET A 367 -0.51 28.12 7.77
CA MET A 367 -1.34 27.43 8.76
C MET A 367 -0.81 27.63 10.18
N ASN A 368 -1.68 27.39 11.17
CA ASN A 368 -1.30 27.40 12.58
C ASN A 368 -0.38 26.23 12.93
N MET A 369 -0.57 25.08 12.27
CA MET A 369 0.19 23.86 12.52
C MET A 369 0.85 23.34 11.24
N CYS A 370 1.98 22.65 11.38
CA CYS A 370 2.56 21.89 10.27
C CYS A 370 1.66 20.68 9.99
N ARG A 371 1.31 20.47 8.71
CA ARG A 371 0.42 19.37 8.31
C ARG A 371 0.90 18.76 7.01
N ARG A 372 1.08 17.44 7.00
CA ARG A 372 1.08 16.62 5.78
C ARG A 372 -0.03 15.58 5.88
N ASN A 373 -0.42 15.03 4.73
CA ASN A 373 -1.42 13.97 4.63
C ASN A 373 -2.78 14.35 5.26
N ALA A 374 -3.07 15.64 5.32
CA ALA A 374 -4.33 16.20 5.77
C ALA A 374 -5.34 16.18 4.62
N GLY A 375 -6.61 15.97 4.92
CA GLY A 375 -7.66 16.09 3.92
C GLY A 375 -8.17 17.53 3.84
N VAL A 376 -8.46 17.99 2.63
CA VAL A 376 -8.84 19.38 2.34
C VAL A 376 -10.19 19.44 1.65
N CYS A 377 -11.06 20.36 2.06
CA CYS A 377 -12.32 20.61 1.37
C CYS A 377 -12.75 22.07 1.47
N ALA A 378 -13.42 22.57 0.44
CA ALA A 378 -13.97 23.94 0.43
C ALA A 378 -15.47 23.94 0.74
N VAL A 379 -15.87 24.71 1.75
CA VAL A 379 -17.26 24.84 2.20
C VAL A 379 -17.53 26.31 2.54
N ASN A 380 -18.64 26.85 2.03
CA ASN A 380 -19.12 28.20 2.34
C ASN A 380 -18.10 29.32 2.16
N GLY A 381 -17.26 29.24 1.12
CA GLY A 381 -16.25 30.26 0.82
C GLY A 381 -14.98 30.14 1.68
N LEU A 382 -14.85 29.09 2.48
CA LEU A 382 -13.69 28.80 3.32
C LEU A 382 -13.04 27.48 2.89
N LEU A 383 -11.73 27.37 3.08
CA LEU A 383 -10.96 26.14 2.82
C LEU A 383 -10.61 25.47 4.14
N TYR A 384 -11.17 24.29 4.41
CA TYR A 384 -10.93 23.52 5.62
C TYR A 384 -9.81 22.50 5.41
N VAL A 385 -8.95 22.37 6.41
CA VAL A 385 -7.85 21.39 6.49
C VAL A 385 -8.03 20.59 7.76
N VAL A 386 -8.19 19.28 7.60
CA VAL A 386 -8.66 18.40 8.67
C VAL A 386 -7.60 17.33 8.94
N GLY A 387 -7.16 17.26 10.19
CA GLY A 387 -6.20 16.26 10.66
C GLY A 387 -4.83 16.38 9.97
N GLY A 388 -4.31 15.25 9.54
CA GLY A 388 -2.93 15.12 9.04
C GLY A 388 -1.96 14.74 10.16
N ASP A 389 -0.68 14.77 9.85
CA ASP A 389 0.39 14.60 10.84
C ASP A 389 1.45 15.70 10.71
N ASP A 390 2.09 16.04 11.82
CA ASP A 390 3.12 17.08 11.92
C ASP A 390 4.56 16.55 11.74
N GLY A 391 4.70 15.25 11.44
CA GLY A 391 5.98 14.53 11.41
C GLY A 391 6.15 13.55 12.56
N SER A 392 5.42 13.76 13.65
CA SER A 392 5.51 12.96 14.89
C SER A 392 4.15 12.42 15.33
N CYS A 393 3.12 13.27 15.30
CA CYS A 393 1.80 12.98 15.87
C CYS A 393 0.69 13.17 14.84
N ASN A 394 -0.34 12.31 14.90
CA ASN A 394 -1.57 12.51 14.14
C ASN A 394 -2.43 13.60 14.81
N LEU A 395 -2.87 14.59 14.03
CA LEU A 395 -3.61 15.74 14.53
C LEU A 395 -5.12 15.46 14.55
N ALA A 396 -5.78 15.86 15.64
CA ALA A 396 -7.25 15.85 15.76
C ALA A 396 -7.88 17.19 15.37
N SER A 397 -7.07 18.24 15.29
CA SER A 397 -7.50 19.61 15.03
C SER A 397 -7.87 19.82 13.57
N VAL A 398 -8.80 20.75 13.35
CA VAL A 398 -9.19 21.26 12.04
C VAL A 398 -8.94 22.75 12.02
N GLU A 399 -8.46 23.29 10.91
CA GLU A 399 -8.35 24.73 10.70
C GLU A 399 -8.91 25.12 9.34
N TYR A 400 -9.42 26.33 9.23
CA TYR A 400 -9.96 26.86 7.99
C TYR A 400 -9.31 28.18 7.59
N TYR A 401 -9.17 28.37 6.29
CA TYR A 401 -8.64 29.58 5.69
C TYR A 401 -9.77 30.45 5.15
N ASN A 402 -9.70 31.74 5.47
CA ASN A 402 -10.54 32.76 4.88
C ASN A 402 -9.73 33.58 3.87
N PRO A 403 -10.04 33.50 2.56
CA PRO A 403 -9.30 34.20 1.52
C PRO A 403 -9.47 35.71 1.56
N THR A 404 -10.53 36.23 2.20
CA THR A 404 -10.79 37.67 2.30
C THR A 404 -9.91 38.32 3.36
N THR A 405 -9.62 37.61 4.45
CA THR A 405 -8.80 38.12 5.56
C THR A 405 -7.37 37.62 5.55
N ASP A 406 -7.05 36.67 4.65
CA ASP A 406 -5.77 35.96 4.58
C ASP A 406 -5.35 35.41 5.96
N LYS A 407 -6.27 34.71 6.64
CA LYS A 407 -6.03 34.13 7.97
C LYS A 407 -6.54 32.71 8.09
N TRP A 408 -5.79 31.91 8.84
CA TRP A 408 -6.17 30.58 9.30
C TRP A 408 -6.76 30.63 10.71
N THR A 409 -7.89 29.97 10.93
CA THR A 409 -8.54 29.87 12.24
C THR A 409 -8.79 28.41 12.60
N VAL A 410 -8.43 28.02 13.82
CA VAL A 410 -8.64 26.66 14.34
C VAL A 410 -10.10 26.49 14.75
N VAL A 411 -10.73 25.40 14.31
CA VAL A 411 -12.08 25.01 14.72
C VAL A 411 -12.02 24.54 16.18
N SER A 412 -12.95 25.01 17.01
CA SER A 412 -13.00 24.71 18.45
C SER A 412 -13.18 23.21 18.74
N SER A 413 -14.05 22.54 17.97
CA SER A 413 -14.36 21.12 18.12
C SER A 413 -13.42 20.25 17.28
N CYS A 414 -12.53 19.53 17.97
CA CYS A 414 -11.66 18.53 17.37
C CYS A 414 -12.40 17.23 17.03
N MET A 415 -11.83 16.45 16.11
CA MET A 415 -12.27 15.07 15.87
C MET A 415 -12.09 14.21 17.12
N SER A 416 -12.82 13.10 17.19
CA SER A 416 -12.77 12.18 18.34
C SER A 416 -11.36 11.61 18.59
N THR A 417 -10.58 11.45 17.52
CA THR A 417 -9.19 10.98 17.57
C THR A 417 -8.34 11.64 16.49
N GLY A 418 -7.05 11.83 16.77
CA GLY A 418 -6.10 12.36 15.80
C GLY A 418 -5.88 11.39 14.66
N ARG A 419 -6.06 11.85 13.41
CA ARG A 419 -5.97 10.99 12.22
C ARG A 419 -5.26 11.67 11.05
N SER A 420 -4.38 10.91 10.40
CA SER A 420 -3.71 11.28 9.15
C SER A 420 -4.14 10.35 8.00
N TYR A 421 -3.90 10.75 6.75
CA TYR A 421 -4.33 9.99 5.56
C TYR A 421 -5.81 9.59 5.59
N ALA A 422 -6.64 10.40 6.27
CA ALA A 422 -8.09 10.29 6.23
C ALA A 422 -8.57 10.93 4.93
N ALA A 423 -9.49 10.26 4.25
CA ALA A 423 -10.00 10.75 2.99
C ALA A 423 -11.16 11.72 3.30
N ASN A 424 -11.04 12.97 2.88
CA ASN A 424 -12.01 14.04 3.18
C ASN A 424 -12.60 14.61 1.91
N GLY A 425 -13.83 15.08 2.02
CA GLY A 425 -14.56 15.63 0.90
C GLY A 425 -15.89 16.20 1.33
N ARG A 426 -16.42 17.05 0.47
CA ARG A 426 -17.67 17.76 0.68
C ARG A 426 -18.83 16.82 0.41
N ALA A 427 -19.57 16.41 1.43
CA ALA A 427 -20.89 15.83 1.21
C ALA A 427 -21.86 16.97 0.90
N ALA A 428 -22.49 16.95 -0.28
CA ALA A 428 -23.63 17.82 -0.53
C ALA A 428 -24.89 17.15 0.01
N SER A 429 -25.58 17.91 0.86
CA SER A 429 -27.02 17.95 1.05
C SER A 429 -27.76 16.62 1.06
N ALA A 430 -27.86 15.98 2.24
CA ALA A 430 -28.76 14.85 2.48
C ALA A 430 -29.54 15.07 3.79
N PRO A 431 -30.86 14.80 3.82
CA PRO A 431 -31.61 14.74 5.07
C PRO A 431 -31.12 13.51 5.84
N PHE A 432 -30.33 13.70 6.89
CA PHE A 432 -29.95 12.61 7.78
C PHE A 432 -31.21 12.12 8.50
N ALA A 433 -31.67 10.91 8.17
CA ALA A 433 -32.72 10.28 8.96
C ALA A 433 -32.15 10.01 10.36
N ARG A 434 -32.69 10.69 11.38
CA ARG A 434 -32.33 10.48 12.79
C ARG A 434 -32.47 8.99 13.14
N VAL A 435 -31.36 8.28 13.23
CA VAL A 435 -31.33 6.97 13.90
C VAL A 435 -31.31 7.22 15.40
N THR A 436 -32.49 7.54 15.94
CA THR A 436 -32.72 7.48 17.39
C THR A 436 -32.67 6.00 17.78
N ARG A 437 -31.49 5.47 18.14
CA ARG A 437 -31.41 4.15 18.80
C ARG A 437 -32.00 4.28 20.20
N CYS A 438 -33.32 4.15 20.29
CA CYS A 438 -34.01 3.91 21.54
C CYS A 438 -33.58 2.52 22.04
N ARG A 439 -32.69 2.48 23.04
CA ARG A 439 -32.37 1.28 23.82
C ARG A 439 -33.66 0.81 24.50
N GLN A 440 -34.37 -0.16 23.91
CA GLN A 440 -35.32 -0.98 24.67
C GLN A 440 -34.61 -2.24 25.15
N LEU A 441 -34.38 -2.28 26.46
CA LEU A 441 -34.12 -3.47 27.24
C LEU A 441 -35.23 -4.51 26.97
N ARG A 442 -34.89 -5.68 26.43
CA ARG A 442 -35.71 -6.88 26.59
C ARG A 442 -34.88 -8.01 27.17
N ARG A 443 -35.32 -8.46 28.34
CA ARG A 443 -34.87 -9.65 29.06
C ARG A 443 -35.23 -10.93 28.25
N PRO A 444 -34.47 -12.03 28.39
CA PRO A 444 -34.80 -13.30 27.76
C PRO A 444 -35.88 -14.05 28.54
N ILE A 445 -36.84 -14.65 27.84
CA ILE A 445 -37.76 -15.65 28.38
C ILE A 445 -37.40 -16.99 27.75
N THR A 446 -37.23 -17.98 28.63
CA THR A 446 -36.93 -19.39 28.40
C THR A 446 -38.09 -20.19 27.76
N ALA A 447 -37.75 -21.03 26.76
CA ALA A 447 -38.13 -22.44 26.49
C ALA A 447 -39.60 -22.96 26.70
N PRO A 448 -40.11 -24.01 25.99
CA PRO A 448 -39.39 -25.25 25.66
C PRO A 448 -39.73 -26.05 24.36
N GLY A 449 -38.69 -26.75 23.85
CA GLY A 449 -38.64 -28.19 23.51
C GLY A 449 -39.62 -28.84 22.52
N ARG A 450 -39.06 -29.50 21.48
CA ARG A 450 -39.43 -30.87 21.08
C ARG A 450 -38.34 -31.56 20.24
N ARG A 451 -38.17 -32.86 20.52
CA ARG A 451 -37.18 -33.83 20.00
C ARG A 451 -37.54 -34.34 18.61
N GLY A 452 -36.55 -34.86 17.86
CA GLY A 452 -36.78 -35.91 16.85
C GLY A 452 -35.73 -36.11 15.76
N GLY A 453 -34.76 -37.01 16.01
CA GLY A 453 -34.33 -38.11 15.12
C GLY A 453 -33.78 -37.88 13.70
N GLY A 454 -32.46 -38.03 13.55
CA GLY A 454 -31.78 -39.05 12.70
C GLY A 454 -31.82 -38.98 11.15
N PRO A 455 -30.77 -39.47 10.45
CA PRO A 455 -30.37 -38.97 9.13
C PRO A 455 -30.75 -39.90 7.94
N ARG A 456 -30.85 -39.35 6.73
CA ARG A 456 -30.82 -40.14 5.47
C ARG A 456 -29.91 -39.49 4.41
N LYS A 457 -29.01 -40.32 3.87
CA LYS A 457 -28.17 -40.09 2.68
C LYS A 457 -29.01 -40.18 1.39
N PRO A 458 -28.50 -39.63 0.26
CA PRO A 458 -29.28 -39.40 -0.95
C PRO A 458 -29.24 -40.57 -1.94
N ILE A 459 -30.33 -40.70 -2.71
CA ILE A 459 -30.50 -41.63 -3.85
C ILE A 459 -30.31 -40.85 -5.16
N THR A 460 -29.67 -41.52 -6.10
CA THR A 460 -29.34 -41.17 -7.48
C THR A 460 -30.53 -41.29 -8.46
N ALA A 461 -30.57 -40.42 -9.47
CA ALA A 461 -31.08 -40.66 -10.84
C ALA A 461 -30.80 -39.38 -11.68
N GLY A 462 -30.03 -39.44 -12.78
CA GLY A 462 -30.52 -39.59 -14.17
C GLY A 462 -30.75 -38.21 -14.80
N GLY A 463 -30.12 -37.74 -15.88
CA GLY A 463 -29.66 -38.38 -17.11
C GLY A 463 -30.47 -37.80 -18.28
N THR A 464 -29.86 -37.03 -19.20
CA THR A 464 -30.31 -36.65 -20.57
C THR A 464 -29.40 -35.52 -21.07
N ALA A 465 -29.14 -35.25 -22.35
CA ALA A 465 -28.97 -36.01 -23.58
C ALA A 465 -28.30 -35.00 -24.55
N ARG A 466 -27.40 -35.48 -25.42
CA ARG A 466 -26.73 -34.70 -26.48
C ARG A 466 -27.70 -34.28 -27.59
N ALA A 467 -27.42 -33.14 -28.22
CA ALA A 467 -27.68 -32.92 -29.65
C ALA A 467 -26.58 -31.98 -30.21
N ALA A 468 -26.14 -32.28 -31.42
CA ALA A 468 -25.03 -31.66 -32.14
C ALA A 468 -25.51 -31.07 -33.47
N GLU A 469 -24.79 -30.07 -34.00
CA GLU A 469 -24.52 -29.74 -35.42
C GLU A 469 -24.12 -28.24 -35.57
N PRO A 470 -23.49 -27.79 -36.68
CA PRO A 470 -22.45 -28.40 -37.49
C PRO A 470 -21.22 -27.46 -37.69
N SER A 471 -20.13 -28.02 -38.20
CA SER A 471 -18.84 -27.37 -38.43
C SER A 471 -18.66 -26.91 -39.89
N GLU A 472 -18.32 -25.63 -40.11
CA GLU A 472 -17.65 -25.16 -41.33
C GLU A 472 -16.14 -25.05 -41.09
N ALA A 473 -15.37 -25.64 -42.00
CA ALA A 473 -13.93 -25.67 -41.98
C ALA A 473 -13.33 -24.43 -42.66
N ARG A 474 -12.34 -23.80 -42.02
CA ARG A 474 -11.30 -23.01 -42.67
C ARG A 474 -9.95 -23.46 -42.12
N GLU A 475 -9.07 -23.87 -43.03
CA GLU A 475 -7.68 -24.25 -42.77
C GLU A 475 -6.89 -23.06 -42.24
N GLU A 476 -6.33 -23.20 -41.04
CA GLU A 476 -5.22 -22.38 -40.55
C GLU A 476 -4.22 -23.31 -39.86
N THR A 477 -2.95 -23.08 -40.17
CA THR A 477 -1.82 -24.01 -40.03
C THR A 477 -1.52 -24.46 -38.58
N ALA A 478 -1.38 -25.78 -38.40
CA ALA A 478 -1.32 -26.50 -37.12
C ALA A 478 -0.02 -26.35 -36.28
N ALA A 479 0.88 -25.42 -36.60
CA ALA A 479 2.16 -25.28 -35.87
C ALA A 479 2.14 -24.23 -34.74
N ASP A 480 1.32 -23.17 -34.83
CA ASP A 480 1.34 -22.06 -33.87
C ASP A 480 0.35 -22.22 -32.69
N THR A 481 -0.63 -23.13 -32.79
CA THR A 481 -1.66 -23.29 -31.75
C THR A 481 -1.21 -24.16 -30.56
N ALA A 482 -0.22 -25.05 -30.76
CA ALA A 482 0.28 -25.94 -29.71
C ALA A 482 1.15 -25.19 -28.68
N VAL A 483 2.01 -24.27 -29.15
CA VAL A 483 2.89 -23.46 -28.28
C VAL A 483 2.07 -22.47 -27.45
N CYS A 484 1.09 -21.79 -28.04
CA CYS A 484 0.21 -20.88 -27.30
C CYS A 484 -0.74 -21.61 -26.32
N ARG A 485 -1.18 -22.84 -26.60
CA ARG A 485 -1.96 -23.64 -25.65
C ARG A 485 -1.11 -24.15 -24.50
N ILE A 486 0.13 -24.58 -24.74
CA ILE A 486 1.06 -25.01 -23.68
C ILE A 486 1.44 -23.83 -22.78
N ILE A 487 1.64 -22.62 -23.34
CA ILE A 487 1.92 -21.39 -22.57
C ILE A 487 0.69 -20.93 -21.75
N ARG A 488 -0.53 -21.08 -22.28
CA ARG A 488 -1.75 -20.77 -21.51
C ARG A 488 -2.02 -21.80 -20.41
N LEU A 489 -1.81 -23.09 -20.69
CA LEU A 489 -1.96 -24.15 -19.70
C LEU A 489 -0.91 -24.04 -18.60
N SER A 490 0.34 -23.71 -18.93
CA SER A 490 1.40 -23.49 -17.94
C SER A 490 1.16 -22.21 -17.12
N ALA A 491 0.61 -21.14 -17.72
CA ALA A 491 0.21 -19.95 -17.00
C ALA A 491 -1.01 -20.17 -16.08
N GLU A 492 -1.97 -21.03 -16.45
CA GLU A 492 -3.10 -21.40 -15.60
C GLU A 492 -2.72 -22.37 -14.49
N ILE A 493 -1.86 -23.37 -14.77
CA ILE A 493 -1.30 -24.28 -13.76
C ILE A 493 -0.43 -23.49 -12.76
N CYS A 494 0.35 -22.51 -13.24
CA CYS A 494 1.13 -21.65 -12.37
C CYS A 494 0.22 -20.71 -11.54
N LYS A 495 -0.88 -20.18 -12.10
CA LYS A 495 -1.87 -19.38 -11.37
C LYS A 495 -2.64 -20.18 -10.31
N MET A 496 -3.02 -21.42 -10.62
CA MET A 496 -3.68 -22.34 -9.68
C MET A 496 -2.72 -22.76 -8.57
N ALA A 497 -1.48 -23.14 -8.90
CA ALA A 497 -0.45 -23.48 -7.92
C ALA A 497 -0.08 -22.30 -7.02
N THR A 498 -0.07 -21.06 -7.53
CA THR A 498 0.13 -19.86 -6.70
C THR A 498 -1.06 -19.55 -5.81
N ASN A 499 -2.30 -19.71 -6.28
CA ASN A 499 -3.49 -19.43 -5.46
C ASN A 499 -3.68 -20.45 -4.33
N GLU A 500 -3.39 -21.73 -4.58
CA GLU A 500 -3.43 -22.77 -3.55
C GLU A 500 -2.26 -22.65 -2.57
N SER A 501 -1.04 -22.37 -3.03
CA SER A 501 0.08 -22.11 -2.11
C SER A 501 -0.14 -20.87 -1.26
N ILE A 502 -0.71 -19.78 -1.80
CA ILE A 502 -1.07 -18.57 -1.04
C ILE A 502 -2.16 -18.85 0.00
N SER A 503 -3.15 -19.70 -0.29
CA SER A 503 -4.15 -20.09 0.72
C SER A 503 -3.53 -20.98 1.81
N ILE A 504 -2.61 -21.88 1.46
CA ILE A 504 -1.90 -22.75 2.39
C ILE A 504 -0.97 -21.93 3.31
N PHE A 505 -0.22 -20.96 2.78
CA PHE A 505 0.63 -20.07 3.58
C PHE A 505 -0.17 -19.13 4.48
N SER A 506 -1.33 -18.63 4.01
CA SER A 506 -2.26 -17.83 4.84
C SER A 506 -2.91 -18.66 5.95
N SER A 507 -3.18 -19.94 5.69
CA SER A 507 -3.72 -20.88 6.66
C SER A 507 -2.64 -21.28 7.68
N ALA A 508 -1.41 -21.48 7.22
CA ALA A 508 -0.25 -21.79 8.05
C ALA A 508 0.13 -20.60 8.95
N SER A 509 0.08 -19.36 8.47
CA SER A 509 0.35 -18.18 9.30
C SER A 509 -0.71 -17.98 10.39
N LEU A 510 -2.00 -18.19 10.07
CA LEU A 510 -3.08 -18.17 11.05
C LEU A 510 -2.97 -19.30 12.07
N ALA A 511 -2.57 -20.50 11.63
CA ALA A 511 -2.32 -21.64 12.49
C ALA A 511 -1.12 -21.39 13.42
N VAL A 512 -0.06 -20.75 12.93
CA VAL A 512 1.10 -20.34 13.75
C VAL A 512 0.70 -19.28 14.77
N GLU A 513 -0.10 -18.27 14.41
CA GLU A 513 -0.60 -17.27 15.36
C GLU A 513 -1.54 -17.89 16.43
N TYR A 514 -2.36 -18.87 16.03
CA TYR A 514 -3.20 -19.63 16.96
C TYR A 514 -2.38 -20.49 17.92
N VAL A 515 -1.35 -21.18 17.42
CA VAL A 515 -0.41 -21.96 18.25
C VAL A 515 0.39 -21.05 19.17
N ASP A 516 0.82 -19.87 18.71
CA ASP A 516 1.52 -18.87 19.53
C ASP A 516 0.66 -18.39 20.70
N SER A 517 -0.65 -18.25 20.51
CA SER A 517 -1.59 -17.90 21.59
C SER A 517 -1.78 -19.00 22.65
N LEU A 518 -1.33 -20.22 22.35
CA LEU A 518 -1.41 -21.39 23.22
C LEU A 518 -0.07 -21.71 23.92
N LEU A 519 1.03 -21.09 23.47
CA LEU A 519 2.35 -21.29 24.07
C LEU A 519 2.50 -20.42 25.33
N PRO A 520 3.11 -20.95 26.40
CA PRO A 520 3.40 -20.17 27.60
C PRO A 520 4.38 -19.04 27.29
N GLU A 521 4.21 -17.90 27.97
CA GLU A 521 5.11 -16.75 27.82
C GLU A 521 6.56 -17.15 28.12
N ASN A 522 7.48 -16.75 27.24
CA ASN A 522 8.89 -17.09 27.39
C ASN A 522 9.48 -16.32 28.59
N PRO A 523 9.94 -17.01 29.65
CA PRO A 523 10.43 -16.36 30.86
C PRO A 523 11.69 -15.51 30.64
N LEU A 524 12.39 -15.73 29.52
CA LEU A 524 13.58 -14.95 29.12
C LEU A 524 13.23 -13.73 28.27
N GLN A 525 11.99 -13.60 27.80
CA GLN A 525 11.58 -12.49 26.94
C GLN A 525 11.66 -11.15 27.67
N GLU A 526 11.15 -11.08 28.90
CA GLU A 526 11.12 -9.83 29.66
C GLU A 526 12.52 -9.38 30.11
N PRO A 527 13.40 -10.25 30.65
CA PRO A 527 14.80 -9.90 30.89
C PRO A 527 15.53 -9.45 29.62
N PHE A 528 15.32 -10.12 28.49
CA PHE A 528 15.95 -9.76 27.21
C PHE A 528 15.44 -8.41 26.70
N LYS A 529 14.12 -8.15 26.82
CA LYS A 529 13.50 -6.85 26.51
C LYS A 529 14.13 -5.72 27.31
N ASN A 530 14.29 -5.92 28.60
CA ASN A 530 14.86 -4.93 29.49
C ASN A 530 16.34 -4.67 29.16
N ALA A 531 17.12 -5.71 28.89
CA ALA A 531 18.51 -5.57 28.46
C ALA A 531 18.64 -4.85 27.10
N TRP A 532 17.77 -5.19 26.14
CA TRP A 532 17.74 -4.57 24.82
C TRP A 532 17.38 -3.09 24.90
N ASN A 533 16.31 -2.75 25.63
CA ASN A 533 15.90 -1.36 25.83
C ASN A 533 16.96 -0.56 26.60
N TYR A 534 17.61 -1.17 27.59
CA TYR A 534 18.73 -0.53 28.29
C TYR A 534 19.86 -0.19 27.31
N MET A 535 20.22 -1.11 26.41
CA MET A 535 21.23 -0.85 25.39
C MET A 535 20.83 0.31 24.46
N LEU A 536 19.59 0.34 23.96
CA LEU A 536 19.09 1.40 23.08
C LEU A 536 19.05 2.77 23.77
N ASN A 537 18.80 2.81 25.07
CA ASN A 537 18.70 4.05 25.83
C ASN A 537 20.07 4.64 26.20
N ASN A 538 21.11 3.81 26.29
CA ASN A 538 22.44 4.23 26.76
C ASN A 538 23.49 4.35 25.65
N TYR A 539 23.26 3.75 24.48
CA TYR A 539 24.21 3.75 23.38
C TYR A 539 23.60 4.24 22.08
N THR A 540 24.41 4.93 21.27
CA THR A 540 24.01 5.36 19.92
C THR A 540 23.88 4.17 18.97
N LYS A 541 23.06 4.31 17.92
CA LYS A 541 22.95 3.30 16.86
C LYS A 541 24.31 2.94 16.25
N PHE A 542 25.18 3.94 16.05
CA PHE A 542 26.55 3.71 15.58
C PHE A 542 27.32 2.80 16.54
N GLN A 543 27.31 3.08 17.85
CA GLN A 543 28.01 2.25 18.83
C GLN A 543 27.46 0.82 18.89
N ILE A 544 26.14 0.65 18.80
CA ILE A 544 25.50 -0.67 18.81
C ILE A 544 25.86 -1.46 17.55
N ALA A 545 25.74 -0.84 16.38
CA ALA A 545 26.03 -1.48 15.09
C ALA A 545 27.51 -1.82 14.90
N THR A 546 28.42 -1.02 15.45
CA THR A 546 29.87 -1.19 15.29
C THR A 546 30.49 -1.94 16.46
N TRP A 547 30.69 -1.27 17.60
CA TRP A 547 31.30 -1.84 18.79
C TRP A 547 30.47 -2.98 19.39
N GLY A 548 29.14 -2.86 19.40
CA GLY A 548 28.26 -3.93 19.84
C GLY A 548 28.42 -5.19 19.00
N SER A 549 28.35 -5.06 17.67
CA SER A 549 28.56 -6.19 16.75
C SER A 549 29.96 -6.79 16.84
N LEU A 550 31.01 -5.96 17.00
CA LEU A 550 32.38 -6.45 17.21
C LEU A 550 32.49 -7.26 18.50
N ILE A 551 31.95 -6.73 19.62
CA ILE A 551 31.98 -7.44 20.91
C ILE A 551 31.23 -8.77 20.81
N VAL A 552 30.05 -8.78 20.18
CA VAL A 552 29.28 -10.00 19.96
C VAL A 552 30.09 -11.01 19.14
N HIS A 553 30.72 -10.59 18.04
CA HIS A 553 31.56 -11.46 17.22
C HIS A 553 32.75 -12.03 18.01
N GLU A 554 33.57 -11.20 18.65
CA GLU A 554 34.77 -11.62 19.37
C GLU A 554 34.43 -12.57 20.53
N VAL A 555 33.42 -12.20 21.34
CA VAL A 555 33.02 -13.01 22.49
C VAL A 555 32.52 -14.38 22.04
N LEU A 556 31.66 -14.41 21.01
CA LEU A 556 31.11 -15.68 20.52
C LEU A 556 32.17 -16.53 19.84
N TYR A 557 33.05 -15.94 19.02
CA TYR A 557 34.10 -16.66 18.32
C TYR A 557 35.03 -17.39 19.28
N PHE A 558 35.58 -16.68 20.27
CA PHE A 558 36.47 -17.30 21.26
C PHE A 558 35.74 -18.24 22.21
N LEU A 559 34.47 -17.95 22.53
CA LEU A 559 33.63 -18.86 23.30
C LEU A 559 33.42 -20.20 22.59
N PHE A 560 33.16 -20.19 21.27
CA PHE A 560 32.97 -21.40 20.49
C PHE A 560 34.29 -22.13 20.17
N CYS A 561 35.42 -21.42 20.15
CA CYS A 561 36.74 -22.05 20.06
C CYS A 561 37.16 -22.79 21.35
N LEU A 562 36.66 -22.34 22.52
CA LEU A 562 37.09 -22.81 23.83
C LEU A 562 36.94 -24.34 24.03
N PRO A 563 35.82 -25.00 23.66
CA PRO A 563 35.70 -26.45 23.76
C PRO A 563 36.81 -27.19 23.00
N GLY A 564 37.08 -26.82 21.75
CA GLY A 564 38.13 -27.45 20.93
C GLY A 564 39.52 -27.29 21.54
N PHE A 565 39.80 -26.14 22.16
CA PHE A 565 41.04 -25.93 22.91
C PHE A 565 41.12 -26.80 24.17
N LEU A 566 40.05 -26.87 24.96
CA LEU A 566 40.01 -27.68 26.18
C LEU A 566 40.12 -29.19 25.90
N PHE A 567 39.58 -29.66 24.77
CA PHE A 567 39.64 -31.08 24.37
C PHE A 567 41.06 -31.59 24.18
N GLN A 568 42.03 -30.71 23.87
CA GLN A 568 43.44 -31.07 23.73
C GLN A 568 44.03 -31.60 25.06
N PHE A 569 43.51 -31.13 26.19
CA PHE A 569 43.99 -31.49 27.53
C PHE A 569 43.23 -32.68 28.14
N ILE A 570 42.13 -33.13 27.52
CA ILE A 570 41.29 -34.22 28.04
C ILE A 570 41.65 -35.52 27.30
N PRO A 571 42.27 -36.52 27.96
CA PRO A 571 42.71 -37.75 27.28
C PRO A 571 41.59 -38.51 26.56
N TYR A 572 40.37 -38.50 27.09
CA TYR A 572 39.21 -39.14 26.48
C TYR A 572 38.84 -38.55 25.12
N MET A 573 39.03 -37.24 24.94
CA MET A 573 38.66 -36.55 23.71
C MET A 573 39.58 -36.87 22.53
N LYS A 574 40.78 -37.41 22.79
CA LYS A 574 41.69 -37.91 21.73
C LYS A 574 41.07 -39.01 20.87
N LYS A 575 40.06 -39.73 21.37
CA LYS A 575 39.30 -40.72 20.59
C LYS A 575 38.58 -40.08 19.41
N TYR A 576 38.02 -38.88 19.61
CA TYR A 576 37.16 -38.16 18.67
C TYR A 576 37.93 -37.21 17.74
N LYS A 577 39.24 -37.08 17.93
CA LYS A 577 40.11 -36.31 17.03
C LYS A 577 40.24 -37.02 15.68
N ILE A 578 40.07 -36.28 14.59
CA ILE A 578 40.05 -36.83 13.22
C ILE A 578 41.46 -37.24 12.79
N GLN A 579 42.41 -36.29 12.75
CA GLN A 579 43.83 -36.55 12.45
C GLN A 579 44.65 -36.70 13.75
N LYS A 580 44.76 -37.94 14.26
CA LYS A 580 45.38 -38.24 15.57
C LYS A 580 46.91 -38.10 15.58
N ASP A 581 47.54 -38.19 14.42
CA ASP A 581 48.98 -38.09 14.19
C ASP A 581 49.50 -36.65 14.18
N LYS A 582 48.60 -35.66 14.12
CA LYS A 582 48.93 -34.22 14.06
C LYS A 582 48.31 -33.44 15.23
N PRO A 583 48.94 -33.47 16.43
CA PRO A 583 48.50 -32.65 17.55
C PRO A 583 48.78 -31.16 17.31
N GLU A 584 47.94 -30.30 17.87
CA GLU A 584 48.11 -28.85 17.82
C GLU A 584 49.30 -28.44 18.69
N THR A 585 50.24 -27.66 18.15
CA THR A 585 51.37 -27.12 18.90
C THR A 585 51.11 -25.68 19.33
N TRP A 586 51.68 -25.28 20.47
CA TRP A 586 51.58 -23.92 20.98
C TRP A 586 52.09 -22.87 19.97
N GLU A 587 53.18 -23.17 19.27
CA GLU A 587 53.77 -22.28 18.26
C GLU A 587 52.80 -22.01 17.11
N ASN A 588 52.13 -23.06 16.61
CA ASN A 588 51.15 -22.97 15.53
C ASN A 588 49.91 -22.20 15.96
N GLN A 589 49.41 -22.44 17.18
CA GLN A 589 48.28 -21.70 17.73
C GLN A 589 48.61 -20.22 17.90
N TRP A 590 49.81 -19.89 18.40
CA TRP A 590 50.24 -18.50 18.56
C TRP A 590 50.43 -17.78 17.22
N LYS A 591 50.93 -18.51 16.20
CA LYS A 591 51.01 -17.99 14.83
C LYS A 591 49.62 -17.69 14.26
N CYS A 592 48.68 -18.64 14.41
CA CYS A 592 47.30 -18.48 13.99
C CYS A 592 46.65 -17.26 14.66
N PHE A 593 46.78 -17.16 15.99
CA PHE A 593 46.22 -16.08 16.79
C PHE A 593 46.63 -14.67 16.33
N LYS A 594 47.90 -14.47 15.95
CA LYS A 594 48.37 -13.16 15.45
C LYS A 594 47.71 -12.73 14.14
N VAL A 595 47.59 -13.65 13.19
CA VAL A 595 46.96 -13.36 11.89
C VAL A 595 45.45 -13.19 12.06
N LEU A 596 44.85 -13.98 12.94
CA LEU A 596 43.44 -13.86 13.30
C LEU A 596 43.11 -12.47 13.85
N LEU A 597 43.87 -11.98 14.84
CA LEU A 597 43.69 -10.62 15.37
C LEU A 597 43.84 -9.55 14.27
N PHE A 598 44.78 -9.72 13.34
CA PHE A 598 44.90 -8.81 12.20
C PHE A 598 43.63 -8.84 11.32
N ASN A 599 43.10 -10.02 10.99
CA ASN A 599 41.90 -10.15 10.18
C ASN A 599 40.67 -9.54 10.87
N HIS A 600 40.46 -9.80 12.16
CA HIS A 600 39.33 -9.27 12.91
C HIS A 600 39.36 -7.73 12.97
N PHE A 601 40.49 -7.14 13.37
CA PHE A 601 40.56 -5.69 13.62
C PHE A 601 40.87 -4.86 12.36
N CYS A 602 41.60 -5.38 11.38
CA CYS A 602 41.98 -4.62 10.19
C CYS A 602 41.10 -4.91 8.97
N ILE A 603 40.44 -6.07 8.90
CA ILE A 603 39.60 -6.44 7.76
C ILE A 603 38.12 -6.46 8.14
N GLN A 604 37.75 -7.18 9.19
CA GLN A 604 36.33 -7.34 9.57
C GLN A 604 35.75 -6.10 10.23
N LEU A 605 36.48 -5.41 11.10
CA LEU A 605 36.00 -4.18 11.74
C LEU A 605 35.56 -3.11 10.70
N PRO A 606 36.33 -2.80 9.64
CA PRO A 606 35.82 -1.94 8.55
C PRO A 606 34.53 -2.44 7.90
N LEU A 607 34.37 -3.75 7.68
CA LEU A 607 33.14 -4.34 7.13
C LEU A 607 31.96 -4.19 8.11
N ILE A 608 32.20 -4.41 9.41
CA ILE A 608 31.23 -4.21 10.49
C ILE A 608 30.82 -2.73 10.54
N CYS A 609 31.75 -1.78 10.41
CA CYS A 609 31.43 -0.36 10.28
C CYS A 609 30.53 -0.07 9.08
N GLY A 610 30.71 -0.79 7.97
CA GLY A 610 29.81 -0.75 6.82
C GLY A 610 28.36 -1.12 7.15
N THR A 611 28.14 -2.01 8.13
CA THR A 611 26.78 -2.41 8.53
C THR A 611 25.99 -1.27 9.14
N TYR A 612 26.62 -0.33 9.85
CA TYR A 612 25.94 0.87 10.35
C TYR A 612 25.38 1.69 9.19
N TYR A 613 26.22 2.00 8.19
CA TYR A 613 25.80 2.75 7.01
C TYR A 613 24.70 2.03 6.25
N PHE A 614 24.76 0.69 6.16
CA PHE A 614 23.67 -0.12 5.64
C PHE A 614 22.38 0.07 6.45
N THR A 615 22.44 -0.05 7.78
CA THR A 615 21.23 0.09 8.62
C THR A 615 20.62 1.48 8.53
N GLU A 616 21.43 2.54 8.44
CA GLU A 616 20.94 3.90 8.27
C GLU A 616 20.38 4.13 6.85
N TYR A 617 21.06 3.64 5.82
CA TYR A 617 20.61 3.79 4.43
C TYR A 617 19.25 3.12 4.19
N PHE A 618 19.05 1.93 4.76
CA PHE A 618 17.81 1.17 4.61
C PHE A 618 16.78 1.44 5.72
N ASN A 619 17.07 2.34 6.66
CA ASN A 619 16.24 2.62 7.84
C ASN A 619 15.85 1.36 8.63
N ILE A 620 16.82 0.47 8.84
CA ILE A 620 16.61 -0.77 9.59
C ILE A 620 16.33 -0.41 11.06
N PRO A 621 15.22 -0.90 11.63
CA PRO A 621 14.87 -0.61 13.01
C PRO A 621 15.74 -1.36 14.02
N TYR A 622 15.82 -0.77 15.21
CA TYR A 622 16.56 -1.29 16.37
C TYR A 622 15.63 -1.50 17.57
N ASP A 623 14.40 -0.99 17.52
CA ASP A 623 13.46 -0.98 18.62
C ASP A 623 12.84 -2.37 18.87
N TRP A 624 12.54 -2.64 20.13
CA TRP A 624 11.94 -3.91 20.53
C TRP A 624 10.59 -4.20 19.86
N GLU A 625 9.79 -3.16 19.61
CA GLU A 625 8.40 -3.30 19.10
C GLU A 625 8.35 -3.83 17.66
N THR A 626 9.41 -3.61 16.88
CA THR A 626 9.58 -4.14 15.52
C THR A 626 10.38 -5.44 15.48
N MET A 627 10.82 -5.98 16.63
CA MET A 627 11.60 -7.22 16.67
C MET A 627 10.81 -8.38 16.03
N PRO A 628 11.39 -9.09 15.05
CA PRO A 628 10.75 -10.27 14.48
C PRO A 628 10.64 -11.38 15.52
N ARG A 629 9.59 -12.20 15.37
CA ARG A 629 9.41 -13.41 16.19
C ARG A 629 10.56 -14.39 15.94
N TRP A 630 10.95 -15.15 16.97
CA TRP A 630 12.14 -16.02 16.94
C TRP A 630 12.14 -17.03 15.78
N TYR A 631 10.99 -17.58 15.39
CA TYR A 631 10.92 -18.53 14.27
C TYR A 631 11.09 -17.84 12.91
N MET A 632 10.65 -16.59 12.77
CA MET A 632 10.90 -15.79 11.56
C MET A 632 12.37 -15.42 11.46
N LEU A 633 12.98 -15.09 12.60
CA LEU A 633 14.42 -14.84 12.71
C LEU A 633 15.22 -16.08 12.28
N LEU A 634 14.86 -17.27 12.76
CA LEU A 634 15.48 -18.53 12.35
C LEU A 634 15.27 -18.84 10.86
N ALA A 635 14.06 -18.64 10.32
CA ALA A 635 13.79 -18.86 8.91
C ALA A 635 14.62 -17.93 8.01
N ARG A 636 14.85 -16.69 8.45
CA ARG A 636 15.71 -15.74 7.73
C ARG A 636 17.18 -16.08 7.86
N CYS A 637 17.64 -16.50 9.03
CA CYS A 637 19.00 -17.03 9.19
C CYS A 637 19.23 -18.25 8.28
N PHE A 638 18.24 -19.13 8.14
CA PHE A 638 18.31 -20.23 7.17
C PHE A 638 18.40 -19.72 5.72
N GLY A 639 17.61 -18.69 5.37
CA GLY A 639 17.73 -18.01 4.08
C GLY A 639 19.13 -17.41 3.84
N CYS A 640 19.71 -16.76 4.85
CA CYS A 640 21.09 -16.26 4.80
C CYS A 640 22.08 -17.40 4.60
N ALA A 641 21.91 -18.53 5.29
CA ALA A 641 22.76 -19.71 5.15
C ALA A 641 22.72 -20.28 3.72
N VAL A 642 21.54 -20.36 3.10
CA VAL A 642 21.44 -20.84 1.70
C VAL A 642 22.16 -19.90 0.73
N ILE A 643 21.99 -18.59 0.90
CA ILE A 643 22.60 -17.57 0.03
C ILE A 643 24.13 -17.59 0.19
N GLU A 644 24.61 -17.60 1.43
CA GLU A 644 26.04 -17.62 1.74
C GLU A 644 26.66 -18.93 1.27
N ASP A 645 26.05 -20.09 1.53
CA ASP A 645 26.57 -21.40 1.11
C ASP A 645 26.66 -21.50 -0.42
N THR A 646 25.68 -20.94 -1.14
CA THR A 646 25.73 -20.85 -2.61
C THR A 646 26.88 -19.95 -3.07
N TRP A 647 27.03 -18.76 -2.48
CA TRP A 647 28.13 -17.84 -2.81
C TRP A 647 29.49 -18.47 -2.53
N HIS A 648 29.62 -19.07 -1.35
CA HIS A 648 30.82 -19.72 -0.88
C HIS A 648 31.23 -20.85 -1.82
N TYR A 649 30.31 -21.75 -2.18
CA TYR A 649 30.62 -22.89 -3.04
C TYR A 649 31.32 -22.49 -4.35
N PHE A 650 30.75 -21.50 -5.07
CA PHE A 650 31.30 -21.09 -6.35
C PHE A 650 32.61 -20.32 -6.22
N LEU A 651 32.73 -19.43 -5.22
CA LEU A 651 33.94 -18.61 -5.09
C LEU A 651 35.08 -19.38 -4.43
N HIS A 652 34.81 -20.25 -3.47
CA HIS A 652 35.80 -21.16 -2.91
C HIS A 652 36.36 -22.09 -3.99
N ARG A 653 35.50 -22.67 -4.83
CA ARG A 653 35.94 -23.42 -6.01
C ARG A 653 36.81 -22.59 -6.96
N LEU A 654 36.51 -21.30 -7.15
CA LEU A 654 37.33 -20.40 -7.95
C LEU A 654 38.69 -20.12 -7.30
N LEU A 655 38.75 -19.98 -5.98
CA LEU A 655 39.99 -19.77 -5.22
C LEU A 655 40.97 -20.96 -5.36
N HIS A 656 40.44 -22.17 -5.57
CA HIS A 656 41.21 -23.37 -5.90
C HIS A 656 41.75 -23.42 -7.33
N HIS A 657 41.37 -22.47 -8.19
CA HIS A 657 41.96 -22.39 -9.52
C HIS A 657 43.47 -22.14 -9.44
N LYS A 658 44.26 -22.89 -10.21
CA LYS A 658 45.75 -22.93 -10.13
C LYS A 658 46.44 -21.55 -10.09
N ARG A 659 45.87 -20.54 -10.76
CA ARG A 659 46.41 -19.17 -10.80
C ARG A 659 46.20 -18.39 -9.49
N ILE A 660 45.10 -18.67 -8.80
CA ILE A 660 44.64 -17.93 -7.61
C ILE A 660 45.14 -18.61 -6.33
N TYR A 661 45.06 -19.95 -6.28
CA TYR A 661 45.41 -20.76 -5.11
C TYR A 661 46.77 -20.38 -4.50
N LYS A 662 47.81 -20.30 -5.32
CA LYS A 662 49.19 -20.04 -4.86
C LYS A 662 49.34 -18.72 -4.09
N HIS A 663 48.52 -17.72 -4.40
CA HIS A 663 48.66 -16.35 -3.90
C HIS A 663 47.67 -16.02 -2.78
N ILE A 664 46.49 -16.63 -2.80
CA ILE A 664 45.40 -16.29 -1.89
C ILE A 664 45.08 -17.49 -0.98
N HIS A 665 44.58 -18.59 -1.57
CA HIS A 665 43.98 -19.68 -0.81
C HIS A 665 44.97 -20.62 -0.11
N LYS A 666 46.25 -20.58 -0.49
CA LYS A 666 47.30 -21.39 0.13
C LYS A 666 47.44 -21.14 1.64
N ILE A 667 47.14 -19.93 2.12
CA ILE A 667 47.26 -19.58 3.55
C ILE A 667 46.21 -20.34 4.37
N HIS A 668 44.97 -20.43 3.89
CA HIS A 668 43.91 -21.20 4.53
C HIS A 668 44.24 -22.70 4.60
N HIS A 669 44.94 -23.21 3.60
CA HIS A 669 45.42 -24.60 3.53
C HIS A 669 46.77 -24.84 4.23
N GLU A 670 47.29 -23.87 4.99
CA GLU A 670 48.58 -24.01 5.65
C GLU A 670 48.56 -25.13 6.70
N PHE A 671 47.46 -25.26 7.44
CA PHE A 671 47.25 -26.37 8.36
C PHE A 671 46.38 -27.43 7.69
N GLN A 672 46.96 -28.62 7.52
CA GLN A 672 46.25 -29.78 6.97
C GLN A 672 45.28 -30.42 7.96
N ALA A 673 45.49 -30.17 9.25
CA ALA A 673 44.66 -30.67 10.35
C ALA A 673 44.07 -29.45 11.07
N PRO A 674 42.86 -29.02 10.68
CA PRO A 674 42.29 -27.80 11.20
C PRO A 674 41.93 -27.90 12.68
N PHE A 675 41.97 -26.76 13.36
CA PHE A 675 41.48 -26.59 14.74
C PHE A 675 40.66 -25.30 14.83
N GLY A 676 39.71 -25.23 15.77
CA GLY A 676 38.64 -24.21 15.74
C GLY A 676 39.08 -22.73 15.60
N MET A 677 40.26 -22.36 16.10
CA MET A 677 40.78 -20.98 15.95
C MET A 677 41.25 -20.65 14.52
N GLU A 678 41.50 -21.66 13.70
CA GLU A 678 41.87 -21.53 12.29
C GLU A 678 40.69 -21.17 11.39
N ALA A 679 39.46 -21.24 11.91
CA ALA A 679 38.25 -21.03 11.12
C ALA A 679 38.22 -19.69 10.36
N GLU A 680 38.90 -18.66 10.88
CA GLU A 680 39.08 -17.35 10.22
C GLU A 680 40.55 -17.04 9.86
N TYR A 681 41.41 -18.06 9.86
CA TYR A 681 42.80 -17.97 9.38
C TYR A 681 42.85 -18.07 7.85
N ALA A 682 42.78 -16.91 7.20
CA ALA A 682 42.84 -16.81 5.74
C ALA A 682 43.58 -15.56 5.29
N HIS A 683 43.91 -15.51 4.00
CA HIS A 683 44.44 -14.30 3.38
C HIS A 683 43.39 -13.17 3.42
N PRO A 684 43.74 -11.90 3.67
CA PRO A 684 42.77 -10.80 3.76
C PRO A 684 41.80 -10.69 2.58
N LEU A 685 42.31 -10.92 1.36
CA LEU A 685 41.49 -10.92 0.14
C LEU A 685 40.51 -12.09 0.08
N GLU A 686 40.86 -13.26 0.62
CA GLU A 686 39.94 -14.38 0.75
C GLU A 686 38.82 -14.07 1.72
N THR A 687 39.16 -13.51 2.88
CA THR A 687 38.19 -13.05 3.89
C THR A 687 37.20 -12.05 3.28
N LEU A 688 37.65 -11.12 2.43
CA LEU A 688 36.78 -10.18 1.73
C LEU A 688 35.89 -10.87 0.68
N ILE A 689 36.47 -11.74 -0.15
CA ILE A 689 35.75 -12.42 -1.23
C ILE A 689 34.67 -13.35 -0.69
N LEU A 690 35.01 -14.23 0.25
CA LEU A 690 34.07 -15.18 0.83
C LEU A 690 33.12 -14.47 1.80
N GLY A 691 33.62 -13.52 2.60
CA GLY A 691 32.81 -12.71 3.52
C GLY A 691 31.75 -11.83 2.84
N THR A 692 31.89 -11.54 1.55
CA THR A 692 30.83 -10.84 0.79
C THR A 692 29.51 -11.63 0.80
N GLY A 693 29.55 -12.96 0.75
CA GLY A 693 28.36 -13.82 0.80
C GLY A 693 27.56 -13.65 2.09
N PHE A 694 28.25 -13.50 3.22
CA PHE A 694 27.65 -13.22 4.52
C PHE A 694 26.83 -11.92 4.47
N PHE A 695 27.40 -10.85 3.91
CA PHE A 695 26.72 -9.56 3.81
C PHE A 695 25.59 -9.56 2.77
N ILE A 696 25.69 -10.31 1.67
CA ILE A 696 24.60 -10.44 0.70
C ILE A 696 23.34 -11.00 1.39
N GLY A 697 23.48 -12.04 2.23
CA GLY A 697 22.36 -12.58 3.00
C GLY A 697 21.70 -11.53 3.89
N ILE A 698 22.50 -10.77 4.65
CA ILE A 698 22.02 -9.66 5.48
C ILE A 698 21.35 -8.57 4.63
N MET A 699 21.97 -8.16 3.53
CA MET A 699 21.43 -7.09 2.68
C MET A 699 20.07 -7.44 2.08
N LEU A 700 19.81 -8.72 1.82
CA LEU A 700 18.57 -9.19 1.21
C LEU A 700 17.46 -9.47 2.23
N LEU A 701 17.81 -9.94 3.43
CA LEU A 701 16.84 -10.48 4.39
C LEU A 701 16.73 -9.69 5.70
N CYS A 702 17.59 -8.70 5.94
CA CYS A 702 17.59 -7.89 7.16
C CYS A 702 16.45 -6.88 7.19
N ASP A 703 15.65 -6.99 8.25
CA ASP A 703 14.55 -6.08 8.58
C ASP A 703 14.62 -5.58 10.02
N HIS A 704 15.57 -6.06 10.83
CA HIS A 704 15.87 -5.61 12.17
C HIS A 704 17.33 -5.94 12.51
N VAL A 705 18.01 -5.09 13.29
CA VAL A 705 19.44 -5.27 13.62
C VAL A 705 19.74 -6.62 14.30
N ILE A 706 18.79 -7.20 15.02
CA ILE A 706 18.94 -8.51 15.67
C ILE A 706 19.27 -9.63 14.67
N LEU A 707 18.85 -9.53 13.39
CA LEU A 707 19.20 -10.53 12.38
C LEU A 707 20.71 -10.56 12.14
N LEU A 708 21.40 -9.41 12.19
CA LEU A 708 22.85 -9.34 12.07
C LEU A 708 23.52 -10.19 13.15
N TRP A 709 23.08 -10.02 14.41
CA TRP A 709 23.65 -10.73 15.55
C TRP A 709 23.25 -12.21 15.59
N ALA A 710 22.02 -12.53 15.23
CA ALA A 710 21.58 -13.93 15.12
C ALA A 710 22.33 -14.67 14.01
N TRP A 711 22.51 -14.02 12.85
CA TRP A 711 23.20 -14.60 11.71
C TRP A 711 24.70 -14.75 11.97
N VAL A 712 25.37 -13.74 12.55
CA VAL A 712 26.79 -13.87 12.93
C VAL A 712 26.97 -15.00 13.94
N THR A 713 26.05 -15.15 14.90
CA THR A 713 26.11 -16.24 15.88
C THR A 713 26.06 -17.61 15.21
N ILE A 714 25.05 -17.84 14.35
CA ILE A 714 24.90 -19.12 13.65
C ILE A 714 26.11 -19.40 12.75
N ARG A 715 26.62 -18.39 12.04
CA ARG A 715 27.77 -18.54 11.16
C ARG A 715 29.06 -18.83 11.91
N LEU A 716 29.28 -18.22 13.08
CA LEU A 716 30.46 -18.50 13.91
C LEU A 716 30.42 -19.90 14.52
N ILE A 717 29.25 -20.33 15.00
CA ILE A 717 29.06 -21.70 15.51
C ILE A 717 29.46 -22.72 14.44
N GLU A 718 28.93 -22.56 13.24
CA GLU A 718 29.17 -23.50 12.16
C GLU A 718 30.63 -23.43 11.65
N THR A 719 31.18 -22.24 11.44
CA THR A 719 32.53 -22.06 10.89
C THR A 719 33.56 -22.66 11.85
N VAL A 720 33.39 -22.46 13.16
CA VAL A 720 34.28 -23.04 14.18
C VAL A 720 34.08 -24.56 14.30
N ASP A 721 32.85 -25.05 14.18
CA ASP A 721 32.56 -26.49 14.25
C ASP A 721 33.21 -27.28 13.12
N VAL A 722 33.08 -26.82 11.87
CA VAL A 722 33.67 -27.51 10.71
C VAL A 722 35.20 -27.50 10.75
N HIS A 723 35.81 -26.50 11.38
CA HIS A 723 37.26 -26.43 11.61
C HIS A 723 37.70 -27.02 12.94
N SER A 724 36.80 -27.59 13.76
CA SER A 724 37.14 -27.97 15.14
C SER A 724 38.26 -29.01 15.25
N GLY A 725 38.44 -29.85 14.21
CA GLY A 725 39.36 -30.99 14.21
C GLY A 725 38.84 -32.22 14.98
N TYR A 726 37.62 -32.14 15.51
CA TYR A 726 36.96 -33.20 16.27
C TYR A 726 35.64 -33.60 15.60
N ASP A 727 35.34 -34.90 15.64
CA ASP A 727 34.04 -35.43 15.25
C ASP A 727 33.32 -36.01 16.46
N ILE A 728 32.40 -35.22 17.03
CA ILE A 728 31.72 -35.52 18.28
C ILE A 728 30.33 -36.08 17.98
N PRO A 729 29.98 -37.30 18.44
CA PRO A 729 28.70 -37.94 18.12
C PRO A 729 27.46 -37.17 18.58
N LEU A 730 27.56 -36.40 19.67
CA LEU A 730 26.45 -35.63 20.27
C LEU A 730 26.37 -34.18 19.76
N ASN A 731 27.05 -33.85 18.65
CA ASN A 731 26.97 -32.52 18.07
C ASN A 731 25.55 -32.27 17.49
N PRO A 732 24.80 -31.27 17.98
CA PRO A 732 23.45 -30.99 17.50
C PRO A 732 23.40 -30.56 16.03
N LEU A 733 24.49 -30.02 15.46
CA LEU A 733 24.55 -29.62 14.05
C LEU A 733 24.45 -30.83 13.10
N ASN A 734 24.85 -32.01 13.56
CA ASN A 734 24.72 -33.25 12.78
C ASN A 734 23.26 -33.68 12.56
N LEU A 735 22.29 -33.07 13.27
CA LEU A 735 20.86 -33.29 13.04
C LEU A 735 20.35 -32.51 11.81
N ILE A 736 21.11 -31.53 11.32
CA ILE A 736 20.74 -30.71 10.17
C ILE A 736 20.98 -31.53 8.89
N PRO A 737 19.95 -31.69 8.03
CA PRO A 737 20.10 -32.41 6.77
C PRO A 737 21.20 -31.80 5.90
N PHE A 738 21.98 -32.66 5.25
CA PHE A 738 23.06 -32.29 4.32
C PHE A 738 24.22 -31.49 4.94
N TYR A 739 24.28 -31.38 6.28
CA TYR A 739 25.41 -30.72 6.94
C TYR A 739 26.74 -31.38 6.57
N ALA A 740 27.73 -30.57 6.18
CA ALA A 740 29.06 -31.05 5.79
C ALA A 740 29.82 -31.61 7.00
N GLY A 741 29.80 -30.87 8.11
CA GLY A 741 30.48 -31.23 9.35
C GLY A 741 32.01 -31.26 9.25
N SER A 742 32.65 -31.52 10.38
CA SER A 742 34.10 -31.41 10.53
C SER A 742 34.89 -32.41 9.68
N ARG A 743 34.42 -33.65 9.51
CA ARG A 743 35.11 -34.64 8.67
C ARG A 743 35.20 -34.24 7.20
N HIS A 744 34.17 -33.58 6.69
CA HIS A 744 34.12 -33.16 5.28
C HIS A 744 35.14 -32.06 5.00
N HIS A 745 35.21 -31.08 5.92
CA HIS A 745 36.15 -29.97 5.82
C HIS A 745 37.60 -30.38 6.14
N ASP A 746 37.81 -31.26 7.12
CA ASP A 746 39.14 -31.82 7.42
C ASP A 746 39.73 -32.56 6.21
N PHE A 747 38.91 -33.35 5.50
CA PHE A 747 39.34 -33.98 4.24
C PHE A 747 39.69 -32.96 3.16
N HIS A 748 38.97 -31.85 3.09
CA HIS A 748 39.26 -30.75 2.15
C HIS A 748 40.67 -30.16 2.38
N HIS A 749 41.03 -29.88 3.64
CA HIS A 749 42.37 -29.42 4.03
C HIS A 749 43.49 -30.45 3.75
N MET A 750 43.17 -31.74 3.78
CA MET A 750 44.14 -32.80 3.50
C MET A 750 44.37 -33.01 2.00
N ASN A 751 43.31 -32.92 1.19
CA ASN A 751 43.33 -33.38 -0.20
C ASN A 751 43.57 -32.27 -1.23
N PHE A 752 43.33 -31.00 -0.87
CA PHE A 752 43.55 -29.79 -1.68
C PHE A 752 42.81 -29.72 -3.04
N ILE A 753 42.12 -30.78 -3.45
CA ILE A 753 41.40 -30.90 -4.72
C ILE A 753 39.99 -31.44 -4.43
N GLY A 754 38.97 -30.66 -4.74
CA GLY A 754 37.57 -31.01 -4.45
C GLY A 754 37.13 -30.65 -3.02
N ASN A 755 35.85 -30.93 -2.76
CA ASN A 755 35.00 -30.50 -1.64
C ASN A 755 35.02 -29.01 -1.31
N TYR A 756 33.98 -28.30 -1.75
CA TYR A 756 33.88 -26.84 -1.60
C TYR A 756 32.52 -26.39 -1.01
N ALA A 757 31.76 -27.28 -0.36
CA ALA A 757 30.67 -26.85 0.53
C ALA A 757 31.23 -26.20 1.79
N SER A 758 30.59 -25.10 2.21
CA SER A 758 30.81 -24.53 3.54
C SER A 758 29.93 -25.25 4.55
N THR A 759 28.60 -25.14 4.41
CA THR A 759 27.64 -25.63 5.40
C THR A 759 26.89 -26.85 4.88
N PHE A 760 26.46 -26.83 3.61
CA PHE A 760 25.60 -27.86 3.04
C PHE A 760 26.25 -28.58 1.85
N THR A 761 26.24 -29.91 1.91
CA THR A 761 26.82 -30.80 0.88
C THR A 761 25.99 -30.92 -0.41
N TRP A 762 24.88 -30.20 -0.54
CA TRP A 762 23.99 -30.35 -1.70
C TRP A 762 24.64 -29.96 -3.03
N TRP A 763 25.52 -28.95 -3.01
CA TRP A 763 26.19 -28.43 -4.20
C TRP A 763 27.31 -29.38 -4.59
N ASP A 764 28.01 -29.93 -3.60
CA ASP A 764 28.98 -30.98 -3.85
C ASP A 764 28.34 -32.21 -4.49
N ARG A 765 27.20 -32.67 -3.98
CA ARG A 765 26.45 -33.79 -4.58
C ARG A 765 25.93 -33.48 -5.98
N LEU A 766 25.45 -32.26 -6.21
CA LEU A 766 24.92 -31.83 -7.51
C LEU A 766 26.01 -31.80 -8.58
N PHE A 767 27.23 -31.37 -8.23
CA PHE A 767 28.35 -31.22 -9.16
C PHE A 767 29.40 -32.33 -9.06
N GLY A 768 29.21 -33.32 -8.19
CA GLY A 768 30.09 -34.48 -7.98
C GLY A 768 31.45 -34.15 -7.35
N THR A 769 31.57 -33.01 -6.64
CA THR A 769 32.84 -32.58 -6.03
C THR A 769 33.21 -33.33 -4.74
N ASP A 770 32.30 -34.16 -4.21
CA ASP A 770 32.47 -35.04 -3.04
C ASP A 770 32.75 -36.52 -3.36
N SER A 771 32.95 -36.86 -4.63
CA SER A 771 33.27 -38.23 -5.06
C SER A 771 34.51 -38.80 -4.35
N GLN A 772 35.55 -37.99 -4.18
CA GLN A 772 36.79 -38.40 -3.51
C GLN A 772 36.59 -38.59 -2.00
N PHE A 773 35.80 -37.73 -1.37
CA PHE A 773 35.45 -37.86 0.05
C PHE A 773 34.62 -39.11 0.31
N THR A 774 33.64 -39.39 -0.54
CA THR A 774 32.82 -40.61 -0.44
C THR A 774 33.68 -41.87 -0.52
N ALA A 775 34.62 -41.92 -1.48
CA ALA A 775 35.57 -43.03 -1.60
C ALA A 775 36.50 -43.15 -0.37
N TYR A 776 36.93 -42.03 0.20
CA TYR A 776 37.73 -41.99 1.42
C TYR A 776 36.96 -42.55 2.63
N VAL A 777 35.71 -42.13 2.83
CA VAL A 777 34.85 -42.60 3.92
C VAL A 777 34.57 -44.10 3.80
N GLU A 778 34.30 -44.60 2.59
CA GLU A 778 34.14 -46.04 2.37
C GLU A 778 35.42 -46.84 2.70
N LYS A 779 36.58 -46.31 2.34
CA LYS A 779 37.87 -46.93 2.66
C LYS A 779 38.09 -46.99 4.18
N MET A 780 37.78 -45.91 4.90
CA MET A 780 37.90 -45.87 6.37
C MET A 780 36.95 -46.86 7.05
N LYS A 781 35.68 -46.94 6.62
CA LYS A 781 34.72 -47.93 7.13
C LYS A 781 35.18 -49.37 6.91
N LYS A 782 35.84 -49.66 5.79
CA LYS A 782 36.42 -50.99 5.50
C LYS A 782 37.63 -51.31 6.38
N VAL A 783 38.42 -50.30 6.76
CA VAL A 783 39.56 -50.46 7.67
C VAL A 783 39.08 -50.67 9.10
N GLU A 784 38.12 -49.88 9.59
CA GLU A 784 37.52 -50.04 10.92
C GLU A 784 36.90 -51.44 11.09
N LYS A 785 36.11 -51.91 10.11
CA LYS A 785 35.55 -53.28 10.10
C LYS A 785 36.57 -54.42 10.05
N LYS A 786 37.83 -54.15 9.71
CA LYS A 786 38.93 -55.14 9.73
C LYS A 786 39.74 -55.10 11.03
N THR A 787 39.55 -54.05 11.83
CA THR A 787 40.31 -53.78 13.06
C THR A 787 39.46 -54.07 14.31
N GLU A 788 38.12 -54.05 14.17
CA GLU A 788 37.16 -54.76 15.03
C GLU A 788 37.11 -56.26 14.70
#